data_AF-A0A6L8FLB5-F1
#
_entry.id   AF-A0A6L8FLB5-F1
#
_cell.length_a   1.000
_cell.length_b   1.000
_cell.length_c   1.000
_cell.angle_alpha   90.00
_cell.angle_beta   90.00
_cell.angle_gamma   90.00
#
_symmetry.space_group_name_H-M   'P 1'
#
loop_
_entity.id
_entity.type
_entity.pdbx_description
1 polymer ?
#
loop_
_entity_poly.entity_id
_entity_poly.type
_entity_poly.pdbx_seq_one_letter_code
_entity_poly.pdbx_strand_id
1 'polypeptide(L)'
;MNAPWVVLKFGGASVATAAGWDTVARLVHRRLEQGVRPIVVHSAVAGVTDQLEALIELARRDEHAGLERELGDRHRELAREMNIEDPDGCLRPELENLAQLLRGIALTGEAGYRARVKVLALGERLAGRLGAAALELKGIAISPVNPAKLLRAEARGWASERDSMLHAVCAHDPDPEAAALLESLAGVPLTQGFIARNAEGEEVLLGRGGSDVSAAALAASIGARRLEMWTDVPGIFSADPREISGARLLRRLSYAEAQEIATSGGGVLHPLSIAPLRDSRIGMTVRSTLHPELPGTAVGPAEESDSAQVKAVMLHGGVPLVSLETLGMWRRVGFLKEVFTCFGDLGLSVDLVSTSESNVTVTLDTDPEVLTPALMDRLRSQLERIGQVTITTNTSVVTLVGRRIRAVLHEVGPALEAFREQPIHLLSQAASDLNISFVVEPAQARRLAQRLHGRLIVPDDGDELFGPAWEELTQATAVAPAGADAPWWAERRGELLKLAEERGATYAYSLERVAAQAQRLKGLESIDRVYYAIKANSNPGVLRRVSDSGLEFECVSPGEVRLLRELFPEHDPGRILFTPNFAARSEYGEALESGVQLTVDNLGVLRDWPQLFAGRDLFLRLDPGVGRGLHRHVRTAGVHSKFGVPLFEVQRVAEAAADAGARIVGLHAHMGSGVMDPGAWGPIAETLLECLEHFPEARVINLGGGLGVPQHGGEQGLDLAELDANLADCRKKAPRELEFWLEPGRYVVAEAGVLLARVTQVKGKSGARYVGVETGMNSLIRPALYGSYHEVHNLTRLDEPATRLVNVVGPICESGDVLARDRMLPECREGDVLLFANAGAYGHVMASNYNLREPAAEEVIA
;
A
#
# COMPACT_ATOMS: atom_id res chain seq x y z
N MET A 1 36.19 31.05 -5.92
CA MET A 1 36.49 30.10 -4.83
C MET A 1 35.18 29.90 -4.09
N ASN A 2 34.60 28.68 -4.09
CA ASN A 2 33.32 28.44 -3.43
C ASN A 2 33.46 28.74 -1.93
N ALA A 3 32.45 29.40 -1.35
CA ALA A 3 32.47 29.74 0.06
C ALA A 3 32.55 28.44 0.91
N PRO A 4 33.21 28.46 2.09
CA PRO A 4 33.41 27.26 2.93
C PRO A 4 32.12 26.74 3.59
N TRP A 5 30.96 27.29 3.22
CA TRP A 5 29.66 27.01 3.81
C TRP A 5 29.12 25.65 3.37
N VAL A 6 28.57 24.90 4.32
CA VAL A 6 27.75 23.70 4.07
C VAL A 6 26.41 23.94 4.76
N VAL A 7 25.33 23.98 3.98
CA VAL A 7 23.98 24.14 4.54
C VAL A 7 23.48 22.75 4.95
N LEU A 8 23.02 22.61 6.19
CA LEU A 8 22.44 21.41 6.76
C LEU A 8 20.97 21.68 7.04
N LYS A 9 20.06 21.05 6.29
CA LYS A 9 18.63 21.18 6.51
C LYS A 9 18.10 19.99 7.28
N PHE A 10 17.34 20.23 8.34
CA PHE A 10 16.68 19.19 9.13
C PHE A 10 15.16 19.31 9.03
N GLY A 11 14.49 18.22 8.63
CA GLY A 11 13.02 18.16 8.57
C GLY A 11 12.35 18.05 9.94
N GLY A 12 11.02 18.17 9.98
CA GLY A 12 10.27 18.18 11.24
C GLY A 12 10.44 16.92 12.08
N ALA A 13 10.54 15.74 11.45
CA ALA A 13 10.83 14.48 12.14
C ALA A 13 12.23 14.47 12.77
N SER A 14 13.20 15.14 12.15
CA SER A 14 14.59 15.21 12.65
C SER A 14 14.73 16.10 13.89
N VAL A 15 13.80 17.03 14.11
CA VAL A 15 13.80 17.95 15.26
C VAL A 15 12.71 17.64 16.28
N ALA A 16 11.98 16.54 16.11
CA ALA A 16 10.85 16.17 16.95
C ALA A 16 11.23 15.47 18.26
N THR A 17 12.48 15.00 18.41
CA THR A 17 12.94 14.23 19.57
C THR A 17 14.31 14.70 20.05
N ALA A 18 14.63 14.48 21.32
CA ALA A 18 15.96 14.77 21.85
C ALA A 18 17.07 14.02 21.10
N ALA A 19 16.86 12.76 20.73
CA ALA A 19 17.80 11.96 19.94
C ALA A 19 18.05 12.54 18.54
N GLY A 20 17.04 13.17 17.95
CA GLY A 20 17.18 13.93 16.69
C GLY A 20 18.17 15.07 16.84
N TRP A 21 18.01 15.89 17.88
CA TRP A 21 18.92 17.00 18.18
C TRP A 21 20.33 16.55 18.61
N ASP A 22 20.47 15.41 19.28
CA ASP A 22 21.77 14.77 19.52
C ASP A 22 22.49 14.46 18.22
N THR A 23 21.75 13.99 17.22
CA THR A 23 22.30 13.70 15.90
C THR A 23 22.66 14.99 15.16
N VAL A 24 21.81 16.03 15.22
CA VAL A 24 22.14 17.37 14.69
C VAL A 24 23.47 17.86 15.27
N ALA A 25 23.64 17.80 16.59
CA ALA A 25 24.87 18.23 17.25
C ALA A 25 26.10 17.46 16.77
N ARG A 26 26.00 16.13 16.68
CA ARG A 26 27.07 15.25 16.19
C ARG A 26 27.47 15.58 14.75
N LEU A 27 26.49 15.85 13.89
CA LEU A 27 26.71 16.22 12.49
C LEU A 27 27.38 17.58 12.37
N VAL A 28 26.94 18.59 13.14
CA VAL A 28 27.55 19.92 13.19
C VAL A 28 29.01 19.83 13.65
N HIS A 29 29.29 19.14 14.75
CA HIS A 29 30.67 18.91 15.24
C HIS A 29 31.55 18.27 14.17
N ARG A 30 31.07 17.20 13.53
CA ARG A 30 31.81 16.51 12.45
C ARG A 30 32.13 17.45 11.27
N ARG A 31 31.26 18.41 10.95
CA ARG A 31 31.51 19.39 9.87
C ARG A 31 32.53 20.44 10.30
N LEU A 32 32.47 20.90 11.54
CA LEU A 32 33.48 21.80 12.11
C LEU A 32 34.87 21.15 12.11
N GLU A 33 34.98 19.87 12.50
CA GLU A 33 36.23 19.08 12.46
C GLU A 33 36.79 18.93 11.03
N GLN A 34 35.92 18.86 10.02
CA GLN A 34 36.31 18.82 8.60
C GLN A 34 36.79 20.17 8.05
N GLY A 35 36.82 21.22 8.87
CA GLY A 35 37.25 22.56 8.46
C GLY A 35 36.25 23.29 7.55
N VAL A 36 34.98 22.86 7.53
CA VAL A 36 33.90 23.59 6.82
C VAL A 36 33.02 24.34 7.81
N ARG A 37 32.32 25.39 7.35
CA ARG A 37 31.41 26.18 8.19
C ARG A 37 29.97 25.66 7.99
N PRO A 38 29.36 24.93 8.95
CA PRO A 38 27.97 24.52 8.82
C PRO A 38 27.02 25.69 9.04
N ILE A 39 25.88 25.70 8.34
CA ILE A 39 24.70 26.52 8.63
C ILE A 39 23.54 25.56 8.85
N VAL A 40 22.84 25.69 9.97
CA VAL A 40 21.71 24.82 10.31
C VAL A 40 20.41 25.52 9.92
N VAL A 41 19.66 24.89 9.02
CA VAL A 41 18.29 25.27 8.66
C VAL A 41 17.36 24.18 9.19
N HIS A 42 16.28 24.54 9.87
CA HIS A 42 15.36 23.55 10.42
C HIS A 42 13.90 23.90 10.19
N SER A 43 13.05 22.87 10.16
CA SER A 43 11.59 23.02 10.16
C SER A 43 11.04 23.18 11.58
N ALA A 44 9.73 23.45 11.69
CA ALA A 44 8.97 23.20 12.91
C ALA A 44 9.00 21.71 13.29
N VAL A 45 8.70 21.40 14.56
CA VAL A 45 8.51 20.01 15.02
C VAL A 45 7.38 19.34 14.22
N ALA A 46 7.54 18.06 13.87
CA ALA A 46 6.58 17.32 13.04
C ALA A 46 5.11 17.51 13.51
N GLY A 47 4.21 17.90 12.60
CA GLY A 47 2.78 18.13 12.90
C GLY A 47 2.44 19.46 13.61
N VAL A 48 3.43 20.27 14.01
CA VAL A 48 3.16 21.58 14.65
C VAL A 48 2.55 22.59 13.69
N THR A 49 3.00 22.63 12.43
CA THR A 49 2.45 23.55 11.43
C THR A 49 0.95 23.28 11.18
N ASP A 50 0.56 22.01 11.02
CA ASP A 50 -0.86 21.64 10.86
C ASP A 50 -1.67 21.95 12.14
N GLN A 51 -1.07 21.76 13.32
CA GLN A 51 -1.68 22.13 14.60
C GLN A 51 -1.89 23.65 14.73
N LEU A 52 -0.95 24.47 14.24
CA LEU A 52 -1.08 25.93 14.19
C LEU A 52 -2.15 26.38 13.21
N GLU A 53 -2.32 25.67 12.09
CA GLU A 53 -3.40 25.92 11.13
C GLU A 53 -4.77 25.62 11.74
N ALA A 54 -4.91 24.48 12.43
CA ALA A 54 -6.11 24.15 13.21
C ALA A 54 -6.38 25.18 14.32
N LEU A 55 -5.34 25.67 15.00
CA LEU A 55 -5.47 26.72 16.02
C LEU A 55 -6.05 28.01 15.44
N ILE A 56 -5.65 28.41 14.23
CA ILE A 56 -6.20 29.59 13.56
C ILE A 56 -7.71 29.42 13.35
N GLU A 57 -8.16 28.26 12.85
CA GLU A 57 -9.59 28.03 12.60
C GLU A 57 -10.41 27.95 13.90
N LEU A 58 -9.89 27.33 14.95
CA LEU A 58 -10.52 27.31 16.27
C LEU A 58 -10.54 28.70 16.92
N ALA A 59 -9.49 29.50 16.73
CA ALA A 59 -9.39 30.84 17.30
C ALA A 59 -10.47 31.77 16.74
N ARG A 60 -10.85 31.62 15.46
CA ARG A 60 -11.97 32.38 14.87
C ARG A 60 -13.31 32.16 15.57
N ARG A 61 -13.43 31.06 16.32
CA ARG A 61 -14.63 30.68 17.08
C ARG A 61 -14.43 30.81 18.61
N ASP A 62 -13.28 31.31 19.04
CA ASP A 62 -12.86 31.38 20.45
C ASP A 62 -12.78 30.00 21.15
N GLU A 63 -12.46 28.93 20.39
CA GLU A 63 -12.42 27.54 20.87
C GLU A 63 -10.98 26.97 20.94
N HIS A 64 -9.96 27.82 20.88
CA HIS A 64 -8.56 27.44 20.69
C HIS A 64 -7.80 27.03 21.97
N ALA A 65 -8.30 27.42 23.15
CA ALA A 65 -7.56 27.32 24.42
C ALA A 65 -7.14 25.88 24.84
N GLY A 66 -7.83 24.85 24.34
CA GLY A 66 -7.45 23.45 24.55
C GLY A 66 -6.18 23.09 23.77
N LEU A 67 -6.25 23.28 22.45
CA LEU A 67 -5.17 22.93 21.53
C LEU A 67 -3.92 23.81 21.72
N GLU A 68 -4.09 25.05 22.20
CA GLU A 68 -2.98 25.95 22.50
C GLU A 68 -2.15 25.43 23.68
N ARG A 69 -2.81 24.94 24.72
CA ARG A 69 -2.14 24.32 25.88
C ARG A 69 -1.41 23.05 25.48
N GLU A 70 -2.06 22.19 24.70
CA GLU A 70 -1.46 20.96 24.18
C GLU A 70 -0.18 21.24 23.38
N LEU A 71 -0.22 22.25 22.48
CA LEU A 71 0.97 22.67 21.74
C LEU A 71 2.10 23.11 22.68
N GLY A 72 1.78 23.91 23.70
CA GLY A 72 2.76 24.35 24.69
C GLY A 72 3.36 23.19 25.49
N ASP A 73 2.52 22.27 25.96
CA ASP A 73 2.94 21.11 26.76
C ASP A 73 3.84 20.17 25.98
N ARG A 74 3.52 19.93 24.71
CA ARG A 74 4.36 19.15 23.79
C ARG A 74 5.78 19.71 23.67
N HIS A 75 5.92 21.03 23.56
CA HIS A 75 7.25 21.67 23.47
C HIS A 75 7.99 21.66 24.81
N ARG A 76 7.27 21.80 25.94
CA ARG A 76 7.86 21.68 27.28
C ARG A 76 8.39 20.27 27.53
N GLU A 77 7.65 19.25 27.11
CA GLU A 77 8.08 17.85 27.21
C GLU A 77 9.37 17.62 26.42
N LEU A 78 9.40 18.04 25.15
CA LEU A 78 10.58 17.96 24.30
C LEU A 78 11.79 18.69 24.93
N ALA A 79 11.59 19.86 25.51
CA ALA A 79 12.63 20.61 26.21
C ALA A 79 13.21 19.85 27.42
N ARG A 80 12.35 19.18 28.19
CA ARG A 80 12.77 18.33 29.32
C ARG A 80 13.58 17.13 28.85
N GLU A 81 13.15 16.45 27.78
CA GLU A 81 13.92 15.35 27.19
C GLU A 81 15.32 15.78 26.74
N MET A 82 15.46 17.02 26.27
CA MET A 82 16.75 17.62 25.88
C MET A 82 17.62 18.05 27.07
N ASN A 83 17.12 17.91 28.30
CA ASN A 83 17.77 18.38 29.53
C ASN A 83 17.97 19.91 29.57
N ILE A 84 17.03 20.68 29.02
CA ILE A 84 17.02 22.14 29.16
C ILE A 84 16.57 22.50 30.59
N GLU A 85 17.39 23.26 31.32
CA GLU A 85 17.18 23.57 32.74
C GLU A 85 15.92 24.43 33.01
N ASP A 86 15.60 25.37 32.12
CA ASP A 86 14.40 26.22 32.21
C ASP A 86 13.57 26.15 30.91
N PRO A 87 12.75 25.09 30.72
CA PRO A 87 11.87 24.96 29.57
C PRO A 87 10.90 26.13 29.39
N ASP A 88 10.31 26.61 30.48
CA ASP A 88 9.32 27.68 30.45
C ASP A 88 9.96 29.01 30.07
N GLY A 89 11.11 29.35 30.64
CA GLY A 89 11.85 30.56 30.26
C GLY A 89 12.32 30.56 28.80
N CYS A 90 12.73 29.39 28.28
CA CYS A 90 13.14 29.22 26.89
C CYS A 90 11.99 29.48 25.90
N LEU A 91 10.80 28.94 26.18
CA LEU A 91 9.64 28.94 25.28
C LEU A 91 8.72 30.16 25.46
N ARG A 92 8.70 30.78 26.64
CA ARG A 92 7.79 31.87 27.02
C ARG A 92 7.67 32.98 25.96
N PRO A 93 8.75 33.52 25.36
CA PRO A 93 8.61 34.60 24.39
C PRO A 93 7.72 34.26 23.18
N GLU A 94 7.83 33.02 22.68
CA GLU A 94 7.08 32.59 21.49
C GLU A 94 5.66 32.13 21.87
N LEU A 95 5.48 31.50 23.03
CA LEU A 95 4.16 31.10 23.52
C LEU A 95 3.28 32.31 23.91
N GLU A 96 3.86 33.33 24.54
CA GLU A 96 3.12 34.57 24.83
C GLU A 96 2.72 35.31 23.55
N ASN A 97 3.60 35.31 22.54
CA ASN A 97 3.29 35.87 21.22
C ASN A 97 2.16 35.08 20.52
N LEU A 98 2.19 33.74 20.59
CA LEU A 98 1.11 32.89 20.07
C LEU A 98 -0.22 33.26 20.72
N ALA A 99 -0.27 33.31 22.06
CA ALA A 99 -1.48 33.64 22.81
C ALA A 99 -2.03 35.02 22.43
N GLN A 100 -1.15 36.02 22.25
CA GLN A 100 -1.56 37.37 21.81
C GLN A 100 -2.16 37.37 20.40
N LEU A 101 -1.57 36.64 19.45
CA LEU A 101 -2.06 36.55 18.08
C LEU A 101 -3.41 35.81 18.01
N LEU A 102 -3.53 34.67 18.70
CA LEU A 102 -4.77 33.90 18.75
C LEU A 102 -5.91 34.69 19.40
N ARG A 103 -5.61 35.43 20.48
CA ARG A 103 -6.58 36.34 21.10
C ARG A 103 -7.03 37.46 20.15
N GLY A 104 -6.11 38.01 19.35
CA GLY A 104 -6.45 38.98 18.31
C GLY A 104 -7.40 38.41 17.25
N ILE A 105 -7.16 37.17 16.81
CA ILE A 105 -8.04 36.45 15.88
C ILE A 105 -9.41 36.18 16.52
N ALA A 106 -9.45 35.75 17.78
CA ALA A 106 -10.70 35.49 18.51
C ALA A 106 -11.54 36.77 18.69
N LEU A 107 -10.91 37.91 18.98
CA LEU A 107 -11.59 39.20 19.14
C LEU A 107 -12.17 39.73 17.82
N THR A 108 -11.54 39.41 16.69
CA THR A 108 -11.94 39.92 15.36
C THR A 108 -12.80 38.94 14.57
N GLY A 109 -12.74 37.64 14.88
CA GLY A 109 -13.36 36.56 14.08
C GLY A 109 -12.67 36.33 12.73
N GLU A 110 -11.60 37.06 12.44
CA GLU A 110 -10.93 37.10 11.15
C GLU A 110 -9.45 36.72 11.26
N ALA A 111 -8.98 35.91 10.32
CA ALA A 111 -7.57 35.52 10.22
C ALA A 111 -7.06 35.83 8.81
N GLY A 112 -6.76 37.11 8.56
CA GLY A 112 -6.14 37.56 7.30
C GLY A 112 -4.75 36.95 7.09
N TYR A 113 -4.25 36.95 5.86
CA TYR A 113 -3.01 36.25 5.49
C TYR A 113 -1.80 36.67 6.34
N ARG A 114 -1.65 37.97 6.64
CA ARG A 114 -0.58 38.48 7.52
C ARG A 114 -0.62 37.90 8.94
N ALA A 115 -1.82 37.72 9.51
CA ALA A 115 -1.97 37.10 10.82
C ALA A 115 -1.60 35.62 10.76
N ARG A 116 -2.03 34.91 9.71
CA ARG A 116 -1.65 33.51 9.45
C ARG A 116 -0.13 33.34 9.34
N VAL A 117 0.56 34.21 8.59
CA VAL A 117 2.03 34.18 8.49
C VAL A 117 2.67 34.22 9.88
N LYS A 118 2.25 35.17 10.72
CA LYS A 118 2.81 35.34 12.06
C LYS A 118 2.57 34.13 12.96
N VAL A 119 1.38 33.52 12.88
CA VAL A 119 1.04 32.34 13.69
C VAL A 119 1.80 31.11 13.21
N LEU A 120 1.78 30.82 11.91
CA LEU A 120 2.43 29.63 11.35
C LEU A 120 3.96 29.66 11.54
N ALA A 121 4.59 30.83 11.39
CA ALA A 121 6.03 31.02 11.62
C ALA A 121 6.49 30.71 13.07
N LEU A 122 5.57 30.68 14.04
CA LEU A 122 5.92 30.34 15.43
C LEU A 122 6.32 28.88 15.59
N GLY A 123 5.88 27.98 14.71
CA GLY A 123 6.29 26.58 14.74
C GLY A 123 7.80 26.44 14.60
N GLU A 124 8.39 27.12 13.62
CA GLU A 124 9.83 27.16 13.43
C GLU A 124 10.53 27.93 14.56
N ARG A 125 9.95 29.02 15.07
CA ARG A 125 10.59 29.78 16.16
C ARG A 125 10.68 28.98 17.46
N LEU A 126 9.61 28.25 17.84
CA LEU A 126 9.60 27.36 19.00
C LEU A 126 10.67 26.28 18.88
N ALA A 127 10.74 25.60 17.72
CA ALA A 127 11.77 24.60 17.45
C ALA A 127 13.18 25.21 17.49
N GLY A 128 13.36 26.42 16.97
CA GLY A 128 14.65 27.11 16.91
C GLY A 128 15.17 27.52 18.30
N ARG A 129 14.28 27.92 19.22
CA ARG A 129 14.62 28.22 20.62
C ARG A 129 15.16 26.98 21.34
N LEU A 130 14.43 25.87 21.23
CA LEU A 130 14.84 24.59 21.83
C LEU A 130 16.15 24.09 21.21
N GLY A 131 16.25 24.17 19.88
CA GLY A 131 17.44 23.77 19.14
C GLY A 131 18.69 24.55 19.53
N ALA A 132 18.59 25.87 19.66
CA ALA A 132 19.70 26.71 20.09
C ALA A 132 20.18 26.28 21.49
N ALA A 133 19.27 26.18 22.45
CA ALA A 133 19.60 25.77 23.82
C ALA A 133 20.21 24.36 23.86
N ALA A 134 19.62 23.39 23.16
CA ALA A 134 20.11 22.01 23.11
C ALA A 134 21.51 21.88 22.49
N LEU A 135 21.82 22.66 21.46
CA LEU A 135 23.14 22.67 20.83
C LEU A 135 24.19 23.38 21.68
N GLU A 136 23.83 24.46 22.37
CA GLU A 136 24.70 25.16 23.33
C GLU A 136 25.09 24.26 24.51
N LEU A 137 24.14 23.49 25.05
CA LEU A 137 24.40 22.47 26.10
C LEU A 137 25.42 21.42 25.64
N LYS A 138 25.56 21.20 24.33
CA LYS A 138 26.50 20.26 23.71
C LYS A 138 27.81 20.92 23.28
N GLY A 139 28.06 22.14 23.75
CA GLY A 139 29.30 22.88 23.52
C GLY A 139 29.42 23.47 22.11
N ILE A 140 28.33 23.61 21.37
CA ILE A 140 28.31 24.26 20.06
C ILE A 140 27.89 25.70 20.26
N ALA A 141 28.77 26.66 19.95
CA ALA A 141 28.42 28.08 19.95
C ALA A 141 27.44 28.34 18.79
N ILE A 142 26.19 28.74 19.10
CA ILE A 142 25.15 29.01 18.12
C ILE A 142 24.95 30.52 17.95
N SER A 143 24.70 30.94 16.71
CA SER A 143 24.20 32.28 16.37
C SER A 143 22.81 32.17 15.74
N PRO A 144 21.72 32.43 16.48
CA PRO A 144 20.38 32.46 15.91
C PRO A 144 20.23 33.59 14.90
N VAL A 145 19.71 33.29 13.70
CA VAL A 145 19.51 34.27 12.62
C VAL A 145 18.07 34.25 12.14
N ASN A 146 17.44 35.42 12.08
CA ASN A 146 16.11 35.55 11.48
C ASN A 146 16.20 35.31 9.95
N PRO A 147 15.45 34.35 9.39
CA PRO A 147 15.48 34.03 7.96
C PRO A 147 15.04 35.19 7.06
N ALA A 148 14.20 36.11 7.54
CA ALA A 148 13.82 37.32 6.80
C ALA A 148 15.01 38.26 6.52
N LYS A 149 16.17 38.05 7.16
CA LYS A 149 17.43 38.75 6.84
C LYS A 149 18.28 38.02 5.80
N LEU A 150 17.99 36.75 5.53
CA LEU A 150 18.77 35.86 4.67
C LEU A 150 18.04 35.50 3.37
N LEU A 151 16.71 35.51 3.38
CA LEU A 151 15.85 35.03 2.31
C LEU A 151 14.87 36.12 1.86
N ARG A 152 14.76 36.29 0.55
CA ARG A 152 13.88 37.26 -0.10
C ARG A 152 12.86 36.54 -0.97
N ALA A 153 11.63 37.01 -0.97
CA ALA A 153 10.59 36.57 -1.89
C ALA A 153 10.61 37.39 -3.19
N GLU A 154 10.36 36.72 -4.31
CA GLU A 154 10.20 37.33 -5.62
C GLU A 154 8.79 37.92 -5.78
N ALA A 155 8.69 39.15 -6.25
CA ALA A 155 7.40 39.76 -6.59
C ALA A 155 6.90 39.26 -7.96
N ARG A 156 5.72 38.65 -7.99
CA ARG A 156 5.10 38.16 -9.23
C ARG A 156 3.80 38.91 -9.52
N GLY A 157 3.75 39.61 -10.65
CA GLY A 157 2.62 40.48 -11.01
C GLY A 157 1.28 39.77 -11.27
N TRP A 158 1.25 38.44 -11.27
CA TRP A 158 0.06 37.61 -11.46
C TRP A 158 -0.32 36.79 -10.21
N ALA A 159 0.49 36.84 -9.15
CA ALA A 159 0.21 36.10 -7.92
C ALA A 159 -0.94 36.74 -7.14
N SER A 160 -1.81 35.93 -6.56
CA SER A 160 -2.83 36.44 -5.64
C SER A 160 -2.19 36.96 -4.35
N GLU A 161 -2.92 37.73 -3.55
CA GLU A 161 -2.44 38.14 -2.22
C GLU A 161 -2.15 36.91 -1.33
N ARG A 162 -2.98 35.86 -1.44
CA ARG A 162 -2.76 34.59 -0.74
C ARG A 162 -1.41 33.99 -1.12
N ASP A 163 -1.15 33.85 -2.42
CA ASP A 163 0.09 33.22 -2.91
C ASP A 163 1.31 34.04 -2.52
N SER A 164 1.21 35.37 -2.63
CA SER A 164 2.30 36.29 -2.27
C SER A 164 2.66 36.25 -0.78
N MET A 165 1.70 35.88 0.09
CA MET A 165 1.90 35.86 1.54
C MET A 165 2.18 34.46 2.11
N LEU A 166 1.51 33.41 1.61
CA LEU A 166 1.56 32.06 2.17
C LEU A 166 2.33 31.04 1.30
N HIS A 167 2.49 31.33 0.01
CA HIS A 167 3.15 30.44 -0.97
C HIS A 167 4.17 31.24 -1.81
N ALA A 168 4.86 32.17 -1.17
CA ALA A 168 5.77 33.08 -1.81
C ALA A 168 6.92 32.30 -2.47
N VAL A 169 7.38 32.79 -3.62
CA VAL A 169 8.51 32.18 -4.31
C VAL A 169 9.79 32.80 -3.79
N CYS A 170 10.71 31.98 -3.29
CA CYS A 170 11.99 32.47 -2.78
C CYS A 170 12.93 32.80 -3.95
N ALA A 171 13.52 34.00 -3.94
CA ALA A 171 14.61 34.36 -4.83
C ALA A 171 15.90 33.63 -4.41
N HIS A 172 16.70 33.22 -5.40
CA HIS A 172 17.95 32.48 -5.19
C HIS A 172 19.16 33.10 -5.89
N ASP A 173 19.03 34.33 -6.41
CA ASP A 173 20.15 35.10 -6.93
C ASP A 173 21.21 35.36 -5.84
N PRO A 174 22.49 35.52 -6.21
CA PRO A 174 23.54 35.86 -5.26
C PRO A 174 23.18 37.06 -4.38
N ASP A 175 23.34 36.89 -3.06
CA ASP A 175 23.00 37.92 -2.07
C ASP A 175 24.22 38.28 -1.20
N PRO A 176 24.99 39.32 -1.60
CA PRO A 176 26.17 39.75 -0.86
C PRO A 176 25.88 40.19 0.56
N GLU A 177 24.68 40.73 0.84
CA GLU A 177 24.30 41.18 2.19
C GLU A 177 24.08 39.97 3.12
N ALA A 178 23.38 38.94 2.64
CA ALA A 178 23.20 37.69 3.39
C ALA A 178 24.55 36.99 3.64
N ALA A 179 25.43 36.95 2.65
CA ALA A 179 26.77 36.39 2.79
C ALA A 179 27.61 37.16 3.82
N ALA A 180 27.64 38.49 3.75
CA ALA A 180 28.37 39.34 4.70
C ALA A 180 27.82 39.22 6.14
N LEU A 181 26.49 39.12 6.28
CA LEU A 181 25.85 38.86 7.58
C LEU A 181 26.36 37.54 8.16
N LEU A 182 26.30 36.44 7.41
CA LEU A 182 26.76 35.13 7.87
C LEU A 182 28.26 35.11 8.20
N GLU A 183 29.07 35.83 7.43
CA GLU A 183 30.51 35.97 7.70
C GLU A 183 30.80 36.69 9.02
N SER A 184 29.98 37.68 9.40
CA SER A 184 30.13 38.46 10.62
C SER A 184 29.76 37.71 11.90
N LEU A 185 29.03 36.60 11.80
CA LEU A 185 28.54 35.85 12.97
C LEU A 185 29.67 35.02 13.62
N ALA A 186 29.67 35.02 14.95
CA ALA A 186 30.49 34.13 15.76
C ALA A 186 29.72 32.82 16.04
N GLY A 187 30.33 31.67 15.79
CA GLY A 187 29.69 30.37 15.96
C GLY A 187 28.92 29.88 14.73
N VAL A 188 28.08 28.87 14.92
CA VAL A 188 27.30 28.19 13.87
C VAL A 188 25.97 28.91 13.68
N PRO A 189 25.66 29.45 12.49
CA PRO A 189 24.36 30.07 12.23
C PRO A 189 23.23 29.02 12.31
N LEU A 190 22.21 29.32 13.11
CA LEU A 190 20.97 28.55 13.22
C LEU A 190 19.81 29.42 12.74
N THR A 191 19.12 29.00 11.69
CA THR A 191 18.01 29.74 11.11
C THR A 191 16.83 28.84 10.79
N GLN A 192 15.65 29.46 10.67
CA GLN A 192 14.40 28.77 10.38
C GLN A 192 14.23 28.60 8.87
N GLY A 193 13.66 27.47 8.45
CA GLY A 193 13.11 27.33 7.11
C GLY A 193 11.74 28.01 6.98
N PHE A 194 11.08 27.82 5.83
CA PHE A 194 9.69 28.20 5.55
C PHE A 194 9.39 29.71 5.47
N ILE A 195 10.20 30.57 6.07
CA ILE A 195 9.97 32.02 6.19
C ILE A 195 10.93 32.79 5.27
N ALA A 196 10.43 33.83 4.60
CA ALA A 196 11.22 34.78 3.82
C ALA A 196 10.68 36.21 4.00
N ARG A 197 11.29 37.20 3.33
CA ARG A 197 10.88 38.61 3.35
C ARG A 197 10.44 39.10 1.97
N ASN A 198 9.31 39.79 1.87
CA ASN A 198 8.89 40.45 0.63
C ASN A 198 9.61 41.79 0.40
N ALA A 199 9.27 42.50 -0.69
CA ALA A 199 9.88 43.78 -1.05
C ALA A 199 9.55 44.90 -0.05
N GLU A 200 8.40 44.81 0.61
CA GLU A 200 7.91 45.74 1.63
C GLU A 200 8.57 45.52 3.01
N GLY A 201 9.36 44.45 3.15
CA GLY A 201 10.02 44.09 4.39
C GLY A 201 9.17 43.25 5.34
N GLU A 202 7.99 42.80 4.91
CA GLU A 202 7.10 41.92 5.68
C GLU A 202 7.57 40.46 5.58
N GLU A 203 7.32 39.68 6.63
CA GLU A 203 7.51 38.23 6.61
C GLU A 203 6.44 37.58 5.73
N VAL A 204 6.85 36.58 4.95
CA VAL A 204 6.01 35.74 4.11
C VAL A 204 6.42 34.28 4.25
N LEU A 205 5.52 33.36 3.91
CA LEU A 205 5.79 31.92 3.94
C LEU A 205 6.00 31.37 2.53
N LEU A 206 6.79 30.32 2.42
CA LEU A 206 7.15 29.67 1.14
C LEU A 206 6.26 28.45 0.80
N GLY A 207 5.15 28.27 1.52
CA GLY A 207 4.24 27.13 1.34
C GLY A 207 4.77 25.79 1.88
N ARG A 208 4.04 24.70 1.60
CA ARG A 208 4.43 23.34 1.99
C ARG A 208 5.81 23.01 1.41
N GLY A 209 6.65 22.31 2.19
CA GLY A 209 8.05 22.07 1.81
C GLY A 209 8.95 23.31 1.81
N GLY A 210 8.46 24.47 2.26
CA GLY A 210 9.19 25.74 2.25
C GLY A 210 10.53 25.71 3.00
N SER A 211 10.74 24.80 3.95
CA SER A 211 12.05 24.59 4.59
C SER A 211 13.11 24.04 3.64
N ASP A 212 12.75 23.14 2.71
CA ASP A 212 13.68 22.64 1.68
C ASP A 212 14.05 23.77 0.72
N VAL A 213 13.04 24.54 0.30
CA VAL A 213 13.21 25.71 -0.57
C VAL A 213 14.11 26.75 0.09
N SER A 214 13.90 27.01 1.39
CA SER A 214 14.73 27.94 2.17
C SER A 214 16.20 27.53 2.17
N ALA A 215 16.49 26.27 2.46
CA ALA A 215 17.86 25.77 2.51
C ALA A 215 18.53 25.79 1.13
N ALA A 216 17.79 25.45 0.08
CA ALA A 216 18.27 25.50 -1.29
C ALA A 216 18.54 26.93 -1.78
N ALA A 217 17.60 27.84 -1.56
CA ALA A 217 17.74 29.26 -1.91
C ALA A 217 18.89 29.92 -1.15
N LEU A 218 19.03 29.63 0.16
CA LEU A 218 20.15 30.10 0.97
C LEU A 218 21.49 29.55 0.45
N ALA A 219 21.57 28.26 0.15
CA ALA A 219 22.78 27.65 -0.38
C ALA A 219 23.20 28.31 -1.70
N ALA A 220 22.25 28.55 -2.59
CA ALA A 220 22.46 29.24 -3.86
C ALA A 220 22.91 30.70 -3.67
N SER A 221 22.19 31.48 -2.86
CA SER A 221 22.44 32.93 -2.70
C SER A 221 23.82 33.24 -2.09
N ILE A 222 24.36 32.34 -1.27
CA ILE A 222 25.68 32.51 -0.64
C ILE A 222 26.80 31.74 -1.35
N GLY A 223 26.50 31.02 -2.44
CA GLY A 223 27.47 30.19 -3.16
C GLY A 223 28.07 29.07 -2.28
N ALA A 224 27.22 28.39 -1.50
CA ALA A 224 27.63 27.32 -0.60
C ALA A 224 28.31 26.16 -1.34
N ARG A 225 29.16 25.42 -0.63
CA ARG A 225 29.89 24.27 -1.18
C ARG A 225 28.96 23.12 -1.55
N ARG A 226 27.96 22.83 -0.72
CA ARG A 226 26.92 21.81 -0.92
C ARG A 226 25.77 22.02 0.07
N LEU A 227 24.64 21.39 -0.22
CA LEU A 227 23.48 21.28 0.67
C LEU A 227 23.33 19.81 1.14
N GLU A 228 23.08 19.61 2.43
CA GLU A 228 22.74 18.30 2.99
C GLU A 228 21.30 18.36 3.54
N MET A 229 20.40 17.57 2.96
CA MET A 229 19.03 17.40 3.40
C MET A 229 18.95 16.17 4.31
N TRP A 230 18.60 16.40 5.57
CA TRP A 230 18.45 15.38 6.61
C TRP A 230 16.95 15.15 6.90
N THR A 231 16.50 13.94 6.61
CA THR A 231 15.10 13.48 6.66
C THR A 231 15.00 12.22 7.54
N ASP A 232 13.79 11.74 7.77
CA ASP A 232 13.48 10.43 8.34
C ASP A 232 13.81 9.25 7.41
N VAL A 233 13.84 9.44 6.08
CA VAL A 233 14.22 8.38 5.13
C VAL A 233 15.72 8.42 4.77
N PRO A 234 16.36 7.28 4.50
CA PRO A 234 17.80 7.21 4.22
C PRO A 234 18.22 7.81 2.88
N GLY A 235 17.27 8.05 1.98
CA GLY A 235 17.49 8.74 0.71
C GLY A 235 16.26 8.61 -0.18
N ILE A 236 16.46 8.80 -1.49
CA ILE A 236 15.43 8.65 -2.51
C ILE A 236 15.48 7.22 -3.03
N PHE A 237 14.32 6.56 -3.12
CA PHE A 237 14.22 5.18 -3.58
C PHE A 237 13.66 5.09 -5.00
N SER A 238 13.91 3.96 -5.65
CA SER A 238 13.38 3.63 -6.98
C SER A 238 11.86 3.44 -7.03
N ALA A 239 11.19 3.38 -5.88
CA ALA A 239 9.74 3.34 -5.71
C ALA A 239 9.42 3.69 -4.24
N ASP A 240 8.15 3.93 -3.90
CA ASP A 240 7.74 4.06 -2.49
C ASP A 240 7.98 2.72 -1.77
N PRO A 241 8.86 2.66 -0.75
CA PRO A 241 9.16 1.42 -0.06
C PRO A 241 7.99 0.81 0.72
N ARG A 242 6.95 1.61 1.02
CA ARG A 242 5.70 1.13 1.66
C ARG A 242 4.81 0.35 0.69
N GLU A 243 4.93 0.64 -0.61
CA GLU A 243 4.14 0.01 -1.67
C GLU A 243 4.89 -1.13 -2.36
N ILE A 244 6.21 -0.97 -2.53
CA ILE A 244 7.11 -1.92 -3.19
C ILE A 244 8.31 -2.16 -2.30
N SER A 245 8.30 -3.30 -1.60
CA SER A 245 9.33 -3.64 -0.62
C SER A 245 10.72 -3.86 -1.24
N GLY A 246 10.77 -4.29 -2.51
CA GLY A 246 11.98 -4.35 -3.34
C GLY A 246 12.51 -2.98 -3.81
N ALA A 247 11.95 -1.85 -3.35
CA ALA A 247 12.44 -0.52 -3.68
C ALA A 247 13.90 -0.35 -3.25
N ARG A 248 14.73 0.21 -4.13
CA ARG A 248 16.19 0.32 -3.92
C ARG A 248 16.61 1.76 -3.74
N LEU A 249 17.57 1.99 -2.85
CA LEU A 249 18.14 3.32 -2.63
C LEU A 249 18.82 3.81 -3.92
N LEU A 250 18.47 4.98 -4.41
CA LEU A 250 19.15 5.62 -5.53
C LEU A 250 20.38 6.34 -4.99
N ARG A 251 21.59 5.88 -5.32
CA ARG A 251 22.83 6.48 -4.82
C ARG A 251 23.08 7.85 -5.44
N ARG A 252 22.65 8.05 -6.68
CA ARG A 252 22.90 9.27 -7.44
C ARG A 252 21.74 9.60 -8.38
N LEU A 253 21.46 10.89 -8.54
CA LEU A 253 20.51 11.43 -9.51
C LEU A 253 21.02 12.74 -10.12
N SER A 254 20.65 13.00 -11.37
CA SER A 254 20.78 14.34 -11.92
C SER A 254 19.68 15.27 -11.36
N TYR A 255 19.90 16.58 -11.41
CA TYR A 255 18.86 17.56 -11.01
C TYR A 255 17.53 17.33 -11.74
N ALA A 256 17.58 17.00 -13.03
CA ALA A 256 16.38 16.80 -13.83
C ALA A 256 15.63 15.53 -13.41
N GLU A 257 16.33 14.44 -13.15
CA GLU A 257 15.69 13.19 -12.68
C GLU A 257 15.13 13.35 -11.26
N ALA A 258 15.86 14.01 -10.37
CA ALA A 258 15.37 14.32 -9.02
C ALA A 258 14.13 15.22 -9.08
N GLN A 259 14.07 16.17 -10.02
CA GLN A 259 12.91 17.04 -10.24
C GLN A 259 11.68 16.21 -10.61
N GLU A 260 11.83 15.30 -11.59
CA GLU A 260 10.74 14.45 -12.05
C GLU A 260 10.25 13.48 -10.97
N ILE A 261 11.15 12.93 -10.15
CA ILE A 261 10.76 12.10 -8.99
C ILE A 261 9.99 12.94 -7.97
N ALA A 262 10.49 14.14 -7.64
CA ALA A 262 9.87 15.01 -6.66
C ALA A 262 8.45 15.46 -7.08
N THR A 263 8.25 15.79 -8.36
CA THR A 263 6.94 16.20 -8.88
C THR A 263 5.96 15.03 -9.06
N SER A 264 6.46 13.82 -9.27
CA SER A 264 5.63 12.63 -9.52
C SER A 264 5.18 11.87 -8.26
N GLY A 265 5.22 12.50 -7.08
CA GLY A 265 4.83 11.87 -5.80
C GLY A 265 5.98 11.27 -4.99
N GLY A 266 7.23 11.65 -5.27
CA GLY A 266 8.42 11.12 -4.58
C GLY A 266 8.63 11.55 -3.14
N GLY A 267 7.82 12.46 -2.59
CA GLY A 267 7.61 12.75 -1.15
C GLY A 267 8.80 13.21 -0.29
N VAL A 268 10.04 12.95 -0.71
CA VAL A 268 11.26 13.12 0.09
C VAL A 268 11.86 14.53 -0.06
N LEU A 269 11.63 15.17 -1.19
CA LEU A 269 12.14 16.51 -1.51
C LEU A 269 11.05 17.38 -2.09
N HIS A 270 11.01 18.64 -1.68
CA HIS A 270 10.15 19.60 -2.35
C HIS A 270 10.69 19.95 -3.76
N PRO A 271 9.87 19.88 -4.83
CA PRO A 271 10.29 20.17 -6.21
C PRO A 271 10.97 21.54 -6.40
N LEU A 272 10.50 22.58 -5.70
CA LEU A 272 11.05 23.94 -5.82
C LEU A 272 12.45 24.10 -5.19
N SER A 273 12.93 23.11 -4.43
CA SER A 273 14.30 23.15 -3.85
C SER A 273 15.40 22.80 -4.86
N ILE A 274 15.06 22.23 -6.02
CA ILE A 274 16.04 21.71 -6.97
C ILE A 274 16.56 22.80 -7.91
N ALA A 275 15.69 23.70 -8.38
CA ALA A 275 16.06 24.75 -9.32
C ALA A 275 17.19 25.69 -8.80
N PRO A 276 17.13 26.21 -7.55
CA PRO A 276 18.22 27.04 -7.00
C PRO A 276 19.60 26.37 -7.08
N LEU A 277 19.63 25.07 -6.79
CA LEU A 277 20.85 24.26 -6.73
C LEU A 277 21.36 23.92 -8.14
N ARG A 278 20.46 23.62 -9.07
CA ARG A 278 20.79 23.36 -10.48
C ARG A 278 21.40 24.60 -11.13
N ASP A 279 20.75 25.75 -10.96
CA ASP A 279 21.14 27.00 -11.60
C ASP A 279 22.51 27.48 -11.06
N SER A 280 22.78 27.23 -9.77
CA SER A 280 24.05 27.52 -9.09
C SER A 280 25.08 26.39 -9.15
N ARG A 281 24.74 25.24 -9.75
CA ARG A 281 25.56 24.00 -9.79
C ARG A 281 26.05 23.51 -8.41
N ILE A 282 25.22 23.65 -7.39
CA ILE A 282 25.52 23.20 -6.02
C ILE A 282 24.99 21.77 -5.85
N GLY A 283 25.84 20.85 -5.42
CA GLY A 283 25.43 19.47 -5.13
C GLY A 283 24.57 19.37 -3.87
N MET A 284 23.62 18.44 -3.88
CA MET A 284 22.76 18.12 -2.73
C MET A 284 22.93 16.66 -2.32
N THR A 285 22.83 16.37 -1.03
CA THR A 285 22.72 14.97 -0.55
C THR A 285 21.51 14.81 0.34
N VAL A 286 20.70 13.79 0.09
CA VAL A 286 19.54 13.40 0.92
C VAL A 286 19.94 12.23 1.80
N ARG A 287 19.77 12.37 3.12
CA ARG A 287 20.24 11.41 4.13
C ARG A 287 19.25 11.26 5.28
N SER A 288 19.35 10.17 6.03
CA SER A 288 18.53 9.97 7.25
C SER A 288 19.22 10.52 8.49
N THR A 289 18.45 11.23 9.31
CA THR A 289 18.82 11.60 10.69
C THR A 289 18.78 10.38 11.62
N LEU A 290 17.92 9.40 11.35
CA LEU A 290 17.82 8.17 12.15
C LEU A 290 19.00 7.23 11.89
N HIS A 291 19.46 7.20 10.64
CA HIS A 291 20.55 6.34 10.16
C HIS A 291 21.64 7.15 9.45
N PRO A 292 22.38 8.02 10.16
CA PRO A 292 23.34 8.94 9.56
C PRO A 292 24.57 8.27 8.94
N GLU A 293 24.83 7.01 9.27
CA GLU A 293 25.86 6.16 8.69
C GLU A 293 25.58 5.76 7.23
N LEU A 294 24.31 5.73 6.83
CA LEU A 294 23.93 5.36 5.46
C LEU A 294 24.41 6.42 4.46
N PRO A 295 24.79 6.00 3.23
CA PRO A 295 25.38 6.90 2.24
C PRO A 295 24.37 7.94 1.70
N GLY A 296 23.10 7.56 1.63
CA GLY A 296 22.01 8.35 1.08
C GLY A 296 22.09 8.55 -0.43
N THR A 297 21.42 9.60 -0.92
CA THR A 297 21.29 9.92 -2.35
C THR A 297 21.99 11.25 -2.66
N ALA A 298 22.93 11.24 -3.61
CA ALA A 298 23.55 12.46 -4.13
C ALA A 298 22.80 12.99 -5.36
N VAL A 299 22.47 14.27 -5.38
CA VAL A 299 21.85 14.97 -6.51
C VAL A 299 22.79 16.02 -7.06
N GLY A 300 23.04 16.01 -8.37
CA GLY A 300 24.02 16.87 -9.01
C GLY A 300 23.86 17.02 -10.53
N PRO A 301 24.88 17.53 -11.24
CA PRO A 301 24.86 17.58 -12.70
C PRO A 301 24.83 16.16 -13.29
N ALA A 302 24.22 16.02 -14.47
CA ALA A 302 24.24 14.76 -15.21
C ALA A 302 25.64 14.43 -15.71
N GLU A 303 26.03 13.15 -15.68
CA GLU A 303 27.31 12.67 -16.22
C GLU A 303 27.17 12.18 -17.67
N GLU A 304 28.26 12.22 -18.45
CA GLU A 304 28.27 11.85 -19.88
C GLU A 304 28.09 10.34 -20.11
N SER A 305 28.33 9.51 -19.10
CA SER A 305 28.26 8.04 -19.15
C SER A 305 26.88 7.44 -18.93
N ASP A 306 25.83 8.23 -18.64
CA ASP A 306 24.51 7.71 -18.29
C ASP A 306 23.79 7.06 -19.49
N SER A 307 23.63 5.74 -19.45
CA SER A 307 22.85 4.93 -20.40
C SER A 307 21.34 5.22 -20.32
N ALA A 308 20.57 4.75 -21.30
CA ALA A 308 19.12 4.79 -21.20
C ALA A 308 18.66 3.81 -20.11
N GLN A 309 17.98 4.30 -19.08
CA GLN A 309 17.60 3.49 -17.92
C GLN A 309 16.42 4.13 -17.18
N VAL A 310 15.50 3.30 -16.71
CA VAL A 310 14.49 3.71 -15.73
C VAL A 310 15.15 3.70 -14.35
N LYS A 311 15.05 4.81 -13.62
CA LYS A 311 15.62 4.95 -12.28
C LYS A 311 14.57 4.80 -11.18
N ALA A 312 13.33 5.22 -11.44
CA ALA A 312 12.25 5.10 -10.48
C ALA A 312 10.88 4.80 -11.11
N VAL A 313 10.00 4.19 -10.33
CA VAL A 313 8.58 3.94 -10.61
C VAL A 313 7.77 4.57 -9.48
N MET A 314 7.08 5.65 -9.80
CA MET A 314 6.31 6.45 -8.85
C MET A 314 4.83 6.07 -8.93
N LEU A 315 4.16 6.02 -7.78
CA LEU A 315 2.73 5.79 -7.68
C LEU A 315 2.11 6.94 -6.88
N HIS A 316 1.12 7.62 -7.47
CA HIS A 316 0.36 8.70 -6.83
C HIS A 316 -1.13 8.40 -6.93
N GLY A 317 -1.85 8.46 -5.81
CA GLY A 317 -3.27 8.10 -5.71
C GLY A 317 -4.19 9.30 -5.48
N GLY A 318 -5.50 9.10 -5.65
CA GLY A 318 -6.51 10.13 -5.35
C GLY A 318 -6.53 11.29 -6.34
N VAL A 319 -6.13 11.05 -7.59
CA VAL A 319 -5.98 12.09 -8.60
C VAL A 319 -7.32 12.29 -9.33
N PRO A 320 -7.91 13.51 -9.33
CA PRO A 320 -9.06 13.81 -10.15
C PRO A 320 -8.68 13.86 -11.63
N LEU A 321 -9.48 13.19 -12.45
CA LEU A 321 -9.37 13.17 -13.90
C LEU A 321 -10.58 13.86 -14.51
N VAL A 322 -10.33 14.83 -15.40
CA VAL A 322 -11.36 15.55 -16.15
C VAL A 322 -11.17 15.25 -17.63
N SER A 323 -12.21 14.75 -18.29
CA SER A 323 -12.23 14.54 -19.74
C SER A 323 -13.30 15.40 -20.39
N LEU A 324 -12.91 16.14 -21.42
CA LEU A 324 -13.77 17.02 -22.22
C LEU A 324 -13.79 16.53 -23.67
N GLU A 325 -14.93 16.01 -24.11
CA GLU A 325 -15.13 15.51 -25.47
C GLU A 325 -15.97 16.50 -26.29
N THR A 326 -15.45 16.90 -27.45
CA THR A 326 -16.15 17.74 -28.43
C THR A 326 -15.50 17.70 -29.81
N LEU A 327 -16.31 17.54 -30.86
CA LEU A 327 -15.86 17.71 -32.25
C LEU A 327 -15.49 19.17 -32.58
N GLY A 328 -15.94 20.14 -31.76
CA GLY A 328 -15.70 21.56 -31.95
C GLY A 328 -14.25 22.01 -31.69
N MET A 329 -13.37 21.12 -31.23
CA MET A 329 -11.94 21.37 -31.07
C MET A 329 -11.20 21.40 -32.42
N TRP A 330 -11.64 20.59 -33.39
CA TRP A 330 -10.91 20.38 -34.63
C TRP A 330 -10.77 21.68 -35.44
N ARG A 331 -9.53 22.12 -35.65
CA ARG A 331 -9.16 23.37 -36.36
C ARG A 331 -9.66 24.67 -35.72
N ARG A 332 -10.08 24.64 -34.45
CA ARG A 332 -10.50 25.84 -33.71
C ARG A 332 -9.32 26.52 -33.02
N VAL A 333 -8.99 27.74 -33.44
CA VAL A 333 -7.97 28.56 -32.78
C VAL A 333 -8.47 28.99 -31.41
N GLY A 334 -7.62 28.83 -30.38
CA GLY A 334 -7.91 29.28 -29.02
C GLY A 334 -8.73 28.31 -28.16
N PHE A 335 -9.11 27.13 -28.67
CA PHE A 335 -9.89 26.15 -27.91
C PHE A 335 -9.22 25.74 -26.59
N LEU A 336 -7.94 25.34 -26.62
CA LEU A 336 -7.22 24.99 -25.40
C LEU A 336 -7.09 26.17 -24.44
N LYS A 337 -6.93 27.40 -24.95
CA LYS A 337 -6.91 28.61 -24.11
C LYS A 337 -8.22 28.76 -23.35
N GLU A 338 -9.36 28.64 -24.03
CA GLU A 338 -10.69 28.72 -23.43
C GLU A 338 -10.90 27.65 -22.34
N VAL A 339 -10.48 26.41 -22.61
CA VAL A 339 -10.53 25.31 -21.63
C VAL A 339 -9.65 25.61 -20.41
N PHE A 340 -8.38 25.98 -20.61
CA PHE A 340 -7.45 26.29 -19.51
C PHE A 340 -7.83 27.57 -18.74
N THR A 341 -8.54 28.52 -19.37
CA THR A 341 -9.12 29.67 -18.67
C THR A 341 -10.16 29.23 -17.64
N CYS A 342 -10.98 28.21 -17.91
CA CYS A 342 -11.94 27.70 -16.90
C CYS A 342 -11.23 27.19 -15.63
N PHE A 343 -10.10 26.48 -15.78
CA PHE A 343 -9.30 26.03 -14.64
C PHE A 343 -8.66 27.23 -13.91
N GLY A 344 -8.07 28.17 -14.66
CA GLY A 344 -7.44 29.38 -14.10
C GLY A 344 -8.40 30.29 -13.33
N ASP A 345 -9.61 30.52 -13.85
CA ASP A 345 -10.65 31.34 -13.20
C ASP A 345 -11.13 30.75 -11.86
N LEU A 346 -10.94 29.43 -11.69
CA LEU A 346 -11.27 28.70 -10.47
C LEU A 346 -10.06 28.45 -9.57
N GLY A 347 -8.86 28.90 -9.96
CA GLY A 347 -7.62 28.68 -9.21
C GLY A 347 -7.17 27.22 -9.19
N LEU A 348 -7.58 26.42 -10.18
CA LEU A 348 -7.22 25.00 -10.28
C LEU A 348 -5.93 24.81 -11.06
N SER A 349 -4.98 24.11 -10.46
CA SER A 349 -3.73 23.71 -11.11
C SER A 349 -3.92 22.40 -11.88
N VAL A 350 -3.47 22.38 -13.14
CA VAL A 350 -3.48 21.19 -14.01
C VAL A 350 -2.11 20.53 -13.96
N ASP A 351 -2.09 19.21 -13.79
CA ASP A 351 -0.87 18.40 -13.67
C ASP A 351 -0.52 17.72 -15.01
N LEU A 352 -1.25 16.67 -15.40
CA LEU A 352 -1.06 15.95 -16.67
C LEU A 352 -2.09 16.38 -17.70
N VAL A 353 -1.68 16.37 -18.96
CA VAL A 353 -2.54 16.70 -20.11
C VAL A 353 -2.34 15.65 -21.21
N SER A 354 -3.44 15.16 -21.78
CA SER A 354 -3.46 14.38 -23.01
C SER A 354 -4.56 14.89 -23.94
N THR A 355 -4.27 14.88 -25.24
CA THR A 355 -5.17 15.42 -26.26
C THR A 355 -5.30 14.47 -27.44
N SER A 356 -6.49 14.43 -28.02
CA SER A 356 -6.78 13.88 -29.36
C SER A 356 -7.47 14.95 -30.21
N GLU A 357 -7.93 14.60 -31.40
CA GLU A 357 -8.64 15.50 -32.31
C GLU A 357 -10.00 15.99 -31.76
N SER A 358 -10.58 15.26 -30.81
CA SER A 358 -11.91 15.54 -30.24
C SER A 358 -12.01 15.41 -28.72
N ASN A 359 -10.92 15.13 -28.02
CA ASN A 359 -10.94 14.96 -26.57
C ASN A 359 -9.71 15.61 -25.92
N VAL A 360 -9.93 16.28 -24.79
CA VAL A 360 -8.88 16.79 -23.90
C VAL A 360 -9.09 16.15 -22.53
N THR A 361 -8.10 15.40 -22.06
CA THR A 361 -8.13 14.76 -20.75
C THR A 361 -7.02 15.35 -19.90
N VAL A 362 -7.34 15.78 -18.68
CA VAL A 362 -6.40 16.40 -17.75
C VAL A 362 -6.52 15.82 -16.35
N THR A 363 -5.41 15.78 -15.61
CA THR A 363 -5.43 15.55 -14.16
C THR A 363 -5.28 16.85 -13.41
N LEU A 364 -5.84 16.91 -12.20
CA LEU A 364 -5.72 18.06 -11.30
C LEU A 364 -4.73 17.75 -10.18
N ASP A 365 -4.01 18.79 -9.75
CA ASP A 365 -3.18 18.70 -8.55
C ASP A 365 -4.06 18.46 -7.31
N THR A 366 -3.60 17.60 -6.41
CA THR A 366 -4.40 16.96 -5.36
C THR A 366 -4.52 17.75 -4.06
N ASP A 367 -4.43 19.08 -4.08
CA ASP A 367 -4.58 19.89 -2.85
C ASP A 367 -5.99 19.72 -2.25
N PRO A 368 -6.16 18.95 -1.15
CA PRO A 368 -7.49 18.58 -0.64
C PRO A 368 -8.25 19.78 -0.09
N GLU A 369 -7.54 20.85 0.28
CA GLU A 369 -8.15 22.11 0.75
C GLU A 369 -8.82 22.89 -0.37
N VAL A 370 -8.39 22.67 -1.62
CA VAL A 370 -8.90 23.35 -2.81
C VAL A 370 -10.02 22.55 -3.48
N LEU A 371 -9.90 21.22 -3.55
CA LEU A 371 -10.79 20.34 -4.30
C LEU A 371 -12.09 19.99 -3.55
N THR A 372 -12.97 20.97 -3.37
CA THR A 372 -14.31 20.76 -2.79
C THR A 372 -15.33 20.27 -3.84
N PRO A 373 -16.36 19.50 -3.43
CA PRO A 373 -17.44 19.09 -4.36
C PRO A 373 -18.09 20.27 -5.07
N ALA A 374 -18.32 21.38 -4.36
CA ALA A 374 -18.88 22.60 -4.92
C ALA A 374 -17.98 23.24 -5.99
N LEU A 375 -16.66 23.18 -5.84
CA LEU A 375 -15.72 23.67 -6.86
C LEU A 375 -15.74 22.79 -8.11
N MET A 376 -15.80 21.47 -7.93
CA MET A 376 -15.89 20.51 -9.04
C MET A 376 -17.19 20.65 -9.84
N ASP A 377 -18.31 20.96 -9.17
CA ASP A 377 -19.59 21.25 -9.84
C ASP A 377 -19.55 22.55 -10.65
N ARG A 378 -18.85 23.57 -10.13
CA ARG A 378 -18.62 24.83 -10.87
C ARG A 378 -17.73 24.61 -12.09
N LEU A 379 -16.67 23.83 -11.94
CA LEU A 379 -15.79 23.46 -13.05
C LEU A 379 -16.58 22.71 -14.14
N ARG A 380 -17.35 21.69 -13.75
CA ARG A 380 -18.24 20.95 -14.64
C ARG A 380 -19.16 21.90 -15.40
N SER A 381 -19.85 22.79 -14.69
CA SER A 381 -20.78 23.76 -15.28
C SER A 381 -20.13 24.73 -16.28
N GLN A 382 -18.85 25.11 -16.08
CA GLN A 382 -18.11 25.94 -17.02
C GLN A 382 -17.71 25.15 -18.27
N LEU A 383 -17.18 23.93 -18.08
CA LEU A 383 -16.69 23.08 -19.18
C LEU A 383 -17.84 22.49 -20.03
N GLU A 384 -19.00 22.22 -19.45
CA GLU A 384 -20.19 21.70 -20.16
C GLU A 384 -20.74 22.68 -21.22
N ARG A 385 -20.35 23.96 -21.15
CA ARG A 385 -20.65 24.96 -22.19
C ARG A 385 -19.83 24.75 -23.46
N ILE A 386 -18.72 24.00 -23.36
CA ILE A 386 -17.74 23.79 -24.42
C ILE A 386 -17.95 22.40 -25.07
N GLY A 387 -18.28 21.38 -24.27
CA GLY A 387 -18.40 19.99 -24.72
C GLY A 387 -18.94 19.08 -23.63
N GLN A 388 -18.91 17.77 -23.88
CA GLN A 388 -19.35 16.76 -22.91
C GLN A 388 -18.24 16.51 -21.89
N VAL A 389 -18.57 16.58 -20.59
CA VAL A 389 -17.59 16.52 -19.50
C VAL A 389 -17.80 15.27 -18.66
N THR A 390 -16.72 14.53 -18.42
CA THR A 390 -16.66 13.45 -17.43
C THR A 390 -15.62 13.80 -16.38
N ILE A 391 -15.97 13.66 -15.11
CA ILE A 391 -15.07 13.91 -13.97
C ILE A 391 -15.02 12.65 -13.12
N THR A 392 -13.84 12.06 -12.98
CA THR A 392 -13.56 10.91 -12.12
C THR A 392 -12.69 11.37 -10.96
N THR A 393 -13.14 11.23 -9.73
CA THR A 393 -12.46 11.82 -8.56
C THR A 393 -11.39 10.92 -7.94
N ASN A 394 -11.33 9.65 -8.32
CA ASN A 394 -10.44 8.67 -7.69
C ASN A 394 -9.70 7.82 -8.73
N THR A 395 -8.69 8.41 -9.37
CA THR A 395 -7.74 7.69 -10.23
C THR A 395 -6.35 7.63 -9.59
N SER A 396 -5.45 6.88 -10.19
CA SER A 396 -4.05 6.80 -9.76
C SER A 396 -3.11 6.95 -10.94
N VAL A 397 -1.98 7.60 -10.71
CA VAL A 397 -0.93 7.87 -11.67
C VAL A 397 0.26 6.97 -11.36
N VAL A 398 0.72 6.23 -12.36
CA VAL A 398 1.99 5.50 -12.31
C VAL A 398 2.97 6.18 -13.25
N THR A 399 4.07 6.72 -12.74
CA THR A 399 5.08 7.43 -13.53
C THR A 399 6.40 6.68 -13.51
N LEU A 400 6.89 6.31 -14.69
CA LEU A 400 8.28 5.88 -14.85
C LEU A 400 9.16 7.12 -14.96
N VAL A 401 10.22 7.20 -14.17
CA VAL A 401 11.20 8.28 -14.22
C VAL A 401 12.58 7.70 -14.51
N GLY A 402 13.33 8.34 -15.40
CA GLY A 402 14.63 7.85 -15.83
C GLY A 402 15.24 8.75 -16.89
N ARG A 403 16.11 8.18 -17.72
CA ARG A 403 16.79 8.91 -18.79
C ARG A 403 16.63 8.16 -20.10
N ARG A 404 16.29 8.90 -21.16
CA ARG A 404 16.05 8.33 -22.50
C ARG A 404 15.02 7.19 -22.45
N ILE A 405 13.91 7.42 -21.75
CA ILE A 405 12.88 6.40 -21.51
C ILE A 405 12.36 5.81 -22.83
N ARG A 406 12.29 6.59 -23.90
CA ARG A 406 11.91 6.10 -25.24
C ARG A 406 12.72 4.90 -25.72
N ALA A 407 14.01 4.83 -25.37
CA ALA A 407 14.85 3.70 -25.77
C ALA A 407 14.48 2.40 -25.04
N VAL A 408 13.94 2.50 -23.81
CA VAL A 408 13.56 1.36 -22.96
C VAL A 408 12.07 1.03 -23.03
N LEU A 409 11.26 1.76 -23.82
CA LEU A 409 9.82 1.50 -23.99
C LEU A 409 9.52 0.06 -24.46
N HIS A 410 10.41 -0.55 -25.24
CA HIS A 410 10.25 -1.93 -25.70
C HIS A 410 10.26 -2.94 -24.53
N GLU A 411 10.89 -2.60 -23.40
CA GLU A 411 10.95 -3.43 -22.19
C GLU A 411 9.68 -3.31 -21.33
N VAL A 412 8.96 -2.19 -21.48
CA VAL A 412 7.69 -1.88 -20.80
C VAL A 412 6.54 -2.74 -21.36
N GLY A 413 6.62 -3.16 -22.63
CA GLY A 413 5.55 -3.88 -23.34
C GLY A 413 4.90 -5.04 -22.55
N PRO A 414 5.67 -5.99 -22.00
CA PRO A 414 5.12 -7.09 -21.19
C PRO A 414 4.45 -6.63 -19.88
N ALA A 415 4.90 -5.53 -19.28
CA ALA A 415 4.23 -4.97 -18.10
C ALA A 415 2.86 -4.37 -18.45
N LEU A 416 2.70 -3.85 -19.68
CA LEU A 416 1.42 -3.37 -20.22
C LEU A 416 0.37 -4.49 -20.35
N GLU A 417 0.75 -5.77 -20.27
CA GLU A 417 -0.24 -6.86 -20.19
C GLU A 417 -1.13 -6.77 -18.94
N ALA A 418 -0.72 -6.00 -17.92
CA ALA A 418 -1.60 -5.66 -16.81
C ALA A 418 -2.92 -4.98 -17.25
N PHE A 419 -2.92 -4.33 -18.42
CA PHE A 419 -4.04 -3.58 -18.98
C PHE A 419 -4.98 -4.40 -19.87
N ARG A 420 -4.81 -5.73 -19.97
CA ARG A 420 -5.70 -6.57 -20.79
C ARG A 420 -7.19 -6.49 -20.41
N GLU A 421 -7.52 -5.94 -19.22
CA GLU A 421 -8.88 -5.98 -18.65
C GLU A 421 -9.49 -4.62 -18.30
N GLN A 422 -8.73 -3.52 -18.26
CA GLN A 422 -9.29 -2.17 -18.02
C GLN A 422 -8.50 -1.08 -18.78
N PRO A 423 -9.14 0.05 -19.12
CA PRO A 423 -8.52 1.10 -19.90
C PRO A 423 -7.43 1.86 -19.14
N ILE A 424 -6.42 2.32 -19.88
CA ILE A 424 -5.58 3.45 -19.47
C ILE A 424 -6.37 4.71 -19.80
N HIS A 425 -6.71 5.50 -18.78
CA HIS A 425 -7.52 6.70 -18.95
C HIS A 425 -6.74 7.85 -19.59
N LEU A 426 -5.46 7.97 -19.24
CA LEU A 426 -4.55 8.96 -19.80
C LEU A 426 -3.13 8.39 -19.86
N LEU A 427 -2.44 8.65 -20.96
CA LEU A 427 -1.00 8.43 -21.11
C LEU A 427 -0.37 9.77 -21.45
N SER A 428 0.64 10.18 -20.68
CA SER A 428 1.43 11.39 -20.94
C SER A 428 2.90 11.02 -21.00
N GLN A 429 3.61 11.54 -22.00
CA GLN A 429 5.05 11.37 -22.12
C GLN A 429 5.71 12.73 -22.27
N ALA A 430 6.64 13.07 -21.38
CA ALA A 430 7.38 14.31 -21.52
C ALA A 430 8.31 14.31 -22.75
N ALA A 431 8.38 15.46 -23.42
CA ALA A 431 9.33 15.69 -24.52
C ALA A 431 10.80 15.53 -24.07
N SER A 432 11.06 15.82 -22.79
CA SER A 432 12.36 15.70 -22.11
C SER A 432 12.93 14.28 -22.07
N ASP A 433 12.13 13.26 -22.38
CA ASP A 433 12.54 11.85 -22.32
C ASP A 433 12.90 11.33 -20.92
N LEU A 434 12.45 12.05 -19.89
CA LEU A 434 12.72 11.75 -18.48
C LEU A 434 11.59 11.04 -17.77
N ASN A 435 10.35 11.13 -18.28
CA ASN A 435 9.20 10.48 -17.69
C ASN A 435 8.22 9.91 -18.73
N ILE A 436 7.42 8.95 -18.27
CA ILE A 436 6.16 8.53 -18.90
C ILE A 436 5.16 8.16 -17.79
N SER A 437 3.95 8.72 -17.87
CA SER A 437 2.90 8.59 -16.87
C SER A 437 1.67 7.89 -17.43
N PHE A 438 1.10 6.99 -16.62
CA PHE A 438 -0.11 6.24 -16.90
C PHE A 438 -1.15 6.57 -15.84
N VAL A 439 -2.34 7.02 -16.24
CA VAL A 439 -3.47 7.24 -15.34
C VAL A 439 -4.45 6.09 -15.47
N VAL A 440 -4.69 5.41 -14.36
CA VAL A 440 -5.38 4.12 -14.29
C VAL A 440 -6.26 4.05 -13.04
N GLU A 441 -7.11 3.03 -12.95
CA GLU A 441 -7.87 2.76 -11.74
C GLU A 441 -6.95 2.36 -10.56
N PRO A 442 -7.25 2.75 -9.31
CA PRO A 442 -6.40 2.49 -8.15
C PRO A 442 -6.02 1.01 -7.96
N ALA A 443 -6.98 0.10 -8.20
CA ALA A 443 -6.76 -1.34 -8.07
C ALA A 443 -5.69 -1.87 -9.04
N GLN A 444 -5.48 -1.21 -10.18
CA GLN A 444 -4.49 -1.60 -11.18
C GLN A 444 -3.14 -0.94 -10.98
N ALA A 445 -3.14 0.30 -10.47
CA ALA A 445 -1.96 1.12 -10.32
C ALA A 445 -0.85 0.40 -9.54
N ARG A 446 -1.19 -0.23 -8.40
CA ARG A 446 -0.23 -0.99 -7.59
C ARG A 446 0.35 -2.20 -8.34
N ARG A 447 -0.50 -2.99 -9.01
CA ARG A 447 -0.08 -4.16 -9.79
C ARG A 447 0.84 -3.76 -10.94
N LEU A 448 0.53 -2.67 -11.61
CA LEU A 448 1.33 -2.11 -12.69
C LEU A 448 2.68 -1.61 -12.17
N ALA A 449 2.68 -0.80 -11.10
CA ALA A 449 3.89 -0.26 -10.49
C ALA A 449 4.85 -1.39 -10.05
N GLN A 450 4.32 -2.43 -9.39
CA GLN A 450 5.11 -3.61 -8.98
C GLN A 450 5.72 -4.35 -10.18
N ARG A 451 4.95 -4.58 -11.24
CA ARG A 451 5.45 -5.25 -12.46
C ARG A 451 6.48 -4.42 -13.20
N LEU A 452 6.27 -3.11 -13.31
CA LEU A 452 7.20 -2.18 -13.94
C LEU A 452 8.50 -2.11 -13.14
N HIS A 453 8.39 -1.95 -11.82
CA HIS A 453 9.55 -1.88 -10.93
C HIS A 453 10.37 -3.17 -11.00
N GLY A 454 9.77 -4.34 -10.77
CA GLY A 454 10.48 -5.62 -10.78
C GLY A 454 11.14 -5.97 -12.12
N ARG A 455 10.64 -5.41 -13.23
CA ARG A 455 11.17 -5.67 -14.57
C ARG A 455 12.24 -4.67 -15.02
N LEU A 456 12.06 -3.39 -14.67
CA LEU A 456 12.90 -2.30 -15.18
C LEU A 456 13.99 -1.89 -14.17
N ILE A 457 13.80 -2.19 -12.89
CA ILE A 457 14.75 -1.91 -11.82
C ILE A 457 15.40 -3.24 -11.39
N VAL A 458 16.35 -3.71 -12.19
CA VAL A 458 17.03 -4.99 -11.96
C VAL A 458 18.39 -4.77 -11.27
N PRO A 459 18.74 -5.57 -10.24
CA PRO A 459 20.09 -5.60 -9.69
C PRO A 459 21.09 -6.14 -10.72
N ASP A 460 21.97 -5.30 -11.27
CA ASP A 460 23.19 -5.80 -11.90
C ASP A 460 24.34 -5.74 -10.90
N ASP A 461 25.15 -6.81 -10.84
CA ASP A 461 26.32 -6.93 -9.96
C ASP A 461 27.44 -6.03 -10.53
N GLY A 462 27.26 -4.71 -10.41
CA GLY A 462 28.12 -3.69 -11.01
C GLY A 462 27.46 -2.32 -11.19
N ASP A 463 26.15 -2.20 -10.95
CA ASP A 463 25.46 -0.92 -11.09
C ASP A 463 25.80 0.01 -9.90
N GLU A 464 26.58 1.05 -10.16
CA GLU A 464 26.93 2.07 -9.16
C GLU A 464 25.72 2.93 -8.74
N LEU A 465 24.61 2.87 -9.49
CA LEU A 465 23.42 3.69 -9.27
C LEU A 465 22.50 3.16 -8.16
N PHE A 466 22.22 1.85 -8.14
CA PHE A 466 21.29 1.25 -7.18
C PHE A 466 22.01 0.73 -5.93
N GLY A 467 21.56 1.21 -4.79
CA GLY A 467 21.98 0.79 -3.46
C GLY A 467 21.18 -0.41 -2.92
N PRO A 468 21.29 -0.67 -1.61
CA PRO A 468 20.54 -1.75 -0.97
C PRO A 468 19.03 -1.54 -1.12
N ALA A 469 18.29 -2.65 -1.13
CA ALA A 469 16.84 -2.63 -1.08
C ALA A 469 16.36 -2.13 0.29
N TRP A 470 15.15 -1.59 0.34
CA TRP A 470 14.52 -1.15 1.59
C TRP A 470 14.41 -2.30 2.59
N GLU A 471 14.03 -3.50 2.14
CA GLU A 471 14.04 -4.72 2.96
C GLU A 471 15.41 -4.99 3.56
N GLU A 472 16.50 -4.83 2.82
CA GLU A 472 17.86 -5.05 3.32
C GLU A 472 18.25 -4.02 4.40
N LEU A 473 17.84 -2.76 4.21
CA LEU A 473 18.07 -1.67 5.17
C LEU A 473 17.23 -1.83 6.45
N THR A 474 16.00 -2.30 6.31
CA THR A 474 15.05 -2.51 7.41
C THR A 474 15.27 -3.83 8.14
N GLN A 475 15.67 -4.92 7.47
CA GLN A 475 16.06 -6.17 8.13
C GLN A 475 17.34 -6.02 8.94
N ALA A 476 18.28 -5.16 8.51
CA ALA A 476 19.46 -4.82 9.29
C ALA A 476 19.15 -3.98 10.56
N THR A 477 17.93 -3.43 10.66
CA THR A 477 17.49 -2.55 11.77
C THR A 477 16.23 -3.05 12.49
N ALA A 478 15.60 -4.12 12.01
CA ALA A 478 14.45 -4.73 12.64
C ALA A 478 14.89 -5.59 13.83
N VAL A 479 14.77 -5.02 15.02
CA VAL A 479 14.37 -5.84 16.17
C VAL A 479 12.98 -6.37 15.81
N ALA A 480 12.89 -7.68 15.59
CA ALA A 480 11.63 -8.35 15.31
C ALA A 480 10.57 -7.88 16.33
N PRO A 481 9.33 -7.57 15.91
CA PRO A 481 8.28 -7.26 16.86
C PRO A 481 8.15 -8.43 17.84
N ALA A 482 8.32 -8.11 19.13
CA ALA A 482 8.13 -9.08 20.19
C ALA A 482 6.66 -9.54 20.16
N GLY A 483 6.42 -10.77 19.68
CA GLY A 483 5.11 -11.43 19.76
C GLY A 483 4.58 -12.11 18.49
N ALA A 484 5.29 -12.13 17.36
CA ALA A 484 4.93 -13.05 16.28
C ALA A 484 5.55 -14.43 16.57
N ASP A 485 4.73 -15.40 16.96
CA ASP A 485 5.18 -16.78 17.09
C ASP A 485 5.81 -17.24 15.77
N ALA A 486 6.95 -17.91 15.84
CA ALA A 486 7.60 -18.46 14.66
C ALA A 486 6.65 -19.45 13.96
N PRO A 487 6.64 -19.51 12.62
CA PRO A 487 5.79 -20.47 11.93
C PRO A 487 6.21 -21.90 12.29
N TRP A 488 5.24 -22.81 12.42
CA TRP A 488 5.48 -24.20 12.86
C TRP A 488 6.59 -24.92 12.08
N TRP A 489 6.72 -24.61 10.78
CA TRP A 489 7.72 -25.22 9.91
C TRP A 489 9.14 -24.76 10.21
N ALA A 490 9.32 -23.58 10.82
CA ALA A 490 10.64 -23.10 11.25
C ALA A 490 11.14 -23.93 12.44
N GLU A 491 10.25 -24.23 13.39
CA GLU A 491 10.56 -25.10 14.54
C GLU A 491 10.82 -26.55 14.12
N ARG A 492 10.15 -27.00 13.06
CA ARG A 492 10.29 -28.35 12.47
C ARG A 492 11.30 -28.42 11.31
N ARG A 493 12.17 -27.42 11.16
CA ARG A 493 13.13 -27.32 10.03
C ARG A 493 13.92 -28.60 9.78
N GLY A 494 14.48 -29.22 10.83
CA GLY A 494 15.29 -30.43 10.70
C GLY A 494 14.53 -31.63 10.17
N GLU A 495 13.28 -31.80 10.61
CA GLU A 495 12.38 -32.86 10.15
C GLU A 495 11.97 -32.64 8.68
N LEU A 496 11.63 -31.41 8.30
CA LEU A 496 11.27 -31.06 6.93
C LEU A 496 12.45 -31.20 5.96
N LEU A 497 13.66 -30.82 6.36
CA LEU A 497 14.85 -31.04 5.53
C LEU A 497 15.11 -32.53 5.29
N LYS A 498 14.97 -33.36 6.32
CA LYS A 498 15.09 -34.82 6.19
C LYS A 498 14.01 -35.40 5.28
N LEU A 499 12.78 -34.90 5.39
CA LEU A 499 11.67 -35.33 4.54
C LEU A 499 11.94 -35.05 3.05
N ALA A 500 12.42 -33.84 2.72
CA ALA A 500 12.84 -33.48 1.37
C ALA A 500 14.06 -34.29 0.89
N GLU A 501 14.94 -34.72 1.81
CA GLU A 501 16.05 -35.61 1.50
C GLU A 501 15.59 -36.99 1.06
N GLU A 502 14.67 -37.60 1.81
CA GLU A 502 14.22 -38.97 1.59
C GLU A 502 13.24 -39.10 0.42
N ARG A 503 12.43 -38.06 0.16
CA ARG A 503 11.29 -38.15 -0.77
C ARG A 503 11.35 -37.19 -1.97
N GLY A 504 12.30 -36.26 -1.99
CA GLY A 504 12.31 -35.17 -2.97
C GLY A 504 11.14 -34.22 -2.76
N ALA A 505 10.53 -33.73 -3.84
CA ALA A 505 9.44 -32.77 -3.74
C ALA A 505 8.22 -33.39 -3.03
N THR A 506 7.82 -32.78 -1.91
CA THR A 506 6.78 -33.33 -1.03
C THR A 506 6.02 -32.20 -0.34
N TYR A 507 4.69 -32.33 -0.29
CA TYR A 507 3.82 -31.58 0.60
C TYR A 507 3.90 -32.14 2.02
N ALA A 508 4.06 -31.27 3.00
CA ALA A 508 4.04 -31.63 4.42
C ALA A 508 2.90 -30.89 5.13
N TYR A 509 2.04 -31.64 5.83
CA TYR A 509 0.86 -31.11 6.51
C TYR A 509 0.95 -31.30 8.03
N SER A 510 0.98 -30.21 8.81
CA SER A 510 0.93 -30.24 10.27
C SER A 510 -0.49 -30.51 10.78
N LEU A 511 -0.73 -31.69 11.34
CA LEU A 511 -2.02 -32.07 11.93
C LEU A 511 -2.32 -31.29 13.21
N GLU A 512 -1.29 -30.86 13.93
CA GLU A 512 -1.40 -29.94 15.06
C GLU A 512 -1.99 -28.59 14.61
N ARG A 513 -1.46 -28.00 13.53
CA ARG A 513 -1.96 -26.72 13.00
C ARG A 513 -3.38 -26.84 12.44
N VAL A 514 -3.71 -27.93 11.75
CA VAL A 514 -5.09 -28.22 11.30
C VAL A 514 -6.06 -28.20 12.48
N ALA A 515 -5.72 -28.88 13.57
CA ALA A 515 -6.56 -28.89 14.75
C ALA A 515 -6.64 -27.53 15.45
N ALA A 516 -5.53 -26.80 15.55
CA ALA A 516 -5.54 -25.46 16.14
C ALA A 516 -6.52 -24.53 15.39
N GLN A 517 -6.51 -24.55 14.06
CA GLN A 517 -7.43 -23.74 13.25
C GLN A 517 -8.88 -24.23 13.36
N ALA A 518 -9.09 -25.55 13.39
CA ALA A 518 -10.41 -26.13 13.62
C ALA A 518 -10.98 -25.72 14.99
N GLN A 519 -10.16 -25.74 16.05
CA GLN A 519 -10.58 -25.33 17.40
C GLN A 519 -10.90 -23.85 17.48
N ARG A 520 -10.15 -22.99 16.80
CA ARG A 520 -10.47 -21.55 16.72
C ARG A 520 -11.86 -21.30 16.11
N LEU A 521 -12.24 -22.07 15.09
CA LEU A 521 -13.57 -21.97 14.49
C LEU A 521 -14.67 -22.57 15.38
N LYS A 522 -14.37 -23.67 16.08
CA LYS A 522 -15.28 -24.26 17.08
C LYS A 522 -15.51 -23.37 18.30
N GLY A 523 -14.62 -22.41 18.54
CA GLY A 523 -14.74 -21.41 19.60
C GLY A 523 -15.68 -20.25 19.28
N LEU A 524 -16.22 -20.15 18.06
CA LEU A 524 -17.21 -19.13 17.69
C LEU A 524 -18.57 -19.50 18.31
N GLU A 525 -19.08 -18.69 19.24
CA GLU A 525 -20.33 -18.98 19.95
C GLU A 525 -21.57 -18.77 19.07
N SER A 526 -21.44 -17.93 18.04
CA SER A 526 -22.53 -17.62 17.11
C SER A 526 -22.70 -18.67 16.02
N ILE A 527 -21.82 -19.66 15.94
CA ILE A 527 -21.79 -20.68 14.88
C ILE A 527 -22.06 -22.06 15.46
N ASP A 528 -23.18 -22.68 15.06
CA ASP A 528 -23.58 -23.99 15.60
C ASP A 528 -22.82 -25.13 14.92
N ARG A 529 -22.53 -24.99 13.61
CA ARG A 529 -21.81 -26.00 12.83
C ARG A 529 -20.76 -25.40 11.91
N VAL A 530 -19.64 -26.11 11.82
CA VAL A 530 -18.53 -25.78 10.94
C VAL A 530 -18.26 -26.96 10.04
N TYR A 531 -18.31 -26.72 8.73
CA TYR A 531 -18.03 -27.68 7.68
C TYR A 531 -16.63 -27.42 7.10
N TYR A 532 -15.90 -28.49 6.87
CA TYR A 532 -14.65 -28.45 6.13
C TYR A 532 -14.92 -28.79 4.66
N ALA A 533 -14.77 -27.79 3.78
CA ALA A 533 -14.86 -27.97 2.34
C ALA A 533 -13.68 -28.80 1.83
N ILE A 534 -13.90 -30.08 1.52
CA ILE A 534 -12.79 -31.04 1.30
C ILE A 534 -12.02 -30.78 0.01
N LYS A 535 -12.62 -30.04 -0.93
CA LYS A 535 -11.93 -29.49 -2.11
C LYS A 535 -10.71 -28.63 -1.77
N ALA A 536 -10.60 -28.15 -0.53
CA ALA A 536 -9.40 -27.46 -0.05
C ALA A 536 -8.21 -28.41 0.11
N ASN A 537 -8.42 -29.57 0.74
CA ASN A 537 -7.43 -30.65 0.86
C ASN A 537 -8.16 -31.96 1.23
N SER A 538 -8.10 -32.96 0.37
CA SER A 538 -8.78 -34.26 0.56
C SER A 538 -7.86 -35.35 1.09
N ASN A 539 -6.66 -35.01 1.60
CA ASN A 539 -5.73 -35.97 2.15
C ASN A 539 -6.36 -36.73 3.34
N PRO A 540 -6.37 -38.07 3.36
CA PRO A 540 -7.04 -38.85 4.40
C PRO A 540 -6.59 -38.53 5.84
N GLY A 541 -5.31 -38.20 6.05
CA GLY A 541 -4.81 -37.84 7.38
C GLY A 541 -5.35 -36.49 7.86
N VAL A 542 -5.43 -35.50 6.96
CA VAL A 542 -6.07 -34.21 7.22
C VAL A 542 -7.56 -34.38 7.50
N LEU A 543 -8.27 -35.16 6.68
CA LEU A 543 -9.71 -35.42 6.87
C LEU A 543 -9.99 -36.10 8.22
N ARG A 544 -9.20 -37.10 8.61
CA ARG A 544 -9.31 -37.72 9.95
C ARG A 544 -9.09 -36.69 11.05
N ARG A 545 -8.06 -35.86 10.95
CA ARG A 545 -7.77 -34.83 11.96
C ARG A 545 -8.87 -33.77 12.08
N VAL A 546 -9.46 -33.36 10.95
CA VAL A 546 -10.61 -32.45 10.89
C VAL A 546 -11.82 -33.07 11.59
N SER A 547 -12.12 -34.34 11.29
CA SER A 547 -13.19 -35.09 11.95
C SER A 547 -12.97 -35.21 13.45
N ASP A 548 -11.76 -35.57 13.89
CA ASP A 548 -11.38 -35.67 15.30
C ASP A 548 -11.49 -34.33 16.04
N SER A 549 -11.36 -33.22 15.31
CA SER A 549 -11.54 -31.86 15.83
C SER A 549 -13.00 -31.41 15.88
N GLY A 550 -13.95 -32.27 15.45
CA GLY A 550 -15.39 -32.04 15.56
C GLY A 550 -16.01 -31.22 14.44
N LEU A 551 -15.34 -31.07 13.29
CA LEU A 551 -15.90 -30.44 12.09
C LEU A 551 -16.68 -31.48 11.26
N GLU A 552 -17.66 -30.99 10.51
CA GLU A 552 -18.42 -31.75 9.50
C GLU A 552 -17.81 -31.53 8.11
N PHE A 553 -18.39 -32.11 7.04
CA PHE A 553 -17.77 -32.06 5.72
C PHE A 553 -18.67 -31.48 4.64
N GLU A 554 -18.11 -30.59 3.81
CA GLU A 554 -18.75 -30.11 2.58
C GLU A 554 -18.07 -30.75 1.37
N CYS A 555 -18.90 -31.24 0.44
CA CYS A 555 -18.50 -31.88 -0.80
C CYS A 555 -19.16 -31.20 -2.00
N VAL A 556 -18.44 -31.11 -3.11
CA VAL A 556 -18.92 -30.57 -4.38
C VAL A 556 -19.01 -31.60 -5.50
N SER A 557 -18.52 -32.83 -5.28
CA SER A 557 -18.67 -33.94 -6.24
C SER A 557 -19.04 -35.28 -5.58
N PRO A 558 -19.67 -36.24 -6.30
CA PRO A 558 -19.95 -37.57 -5.76
C PRO A 558 -18.68 -38.35 -5.38
N GLY A 559 -17.55 -38.09 -6.05
CA GLY A 559 -16.26 -38.70 -5.69
C GLY A 559 -15.80 -38.31 -4.28
N GLU A 560 -16.03 -37.05 -3.89
CA GLU A 560 -15.75 -36.55 -2.55
C GLU A 560 -16.66 -37.21 -1.49
N VAL A 561 -17.96 -37.39 -1.81
CA VAL A 561 -18.90 -38.10 -0.94
C VAL A 561 -18.46 -39.55 -0.73
N ARG A 562 -18.14 -40.29 -1.80
CA ARG A 562 -17.68 -41.68 -1.70
C ARG A 562 -16.41 -41.82 -0.86
N LEU A 563 -15.43 -40.92 -1.05
CA LEU A 563 -14.22 -40.89 -0.23
C LEU A 563 -14.55 -40.78 1.27
N LEU A 564 -15.48 -39.89 1.65
CA LEU A 564 -15.87 -39.75 3.06
C LEU A 564 -16.64 -40.97 3.57
N ARG A 565 -17.50 -41.58 2.75
CA ARG A 565 -18.21 -42.83 3.13
C ARG A 565 -17.24 -44.00 3.32
N GLU A 566 -16.16 -44.06 2.55
CA GLU A 566 -15.10 -45.06 2.72
C GLU A 566 -14.24 -44.80 3.96
N LEU A 567 -13.87 -43.54 4.23
CA LEU A 567 -13.04 -43.18 5.39
C LEU A 567 -13.81 -43.24 6.72
N PHE A 568 -15.12 -42.98 6.69
CA PHE A 568 -15.99 -42.86 7.84
C PHE A 568 -17.33 -43.59 7.63
N PRO A 569 -17.34 -44.93 7.48
CA PRO A 569 -18.55 -45.70 7.16
C PRO A 569 -19.63 -45.61 8.25
N GLU A 570 -19.22 -45.40 9.49
CA GLU A 570 -20.10 -45.28 10.67
C GLU A 570 -20.67 -43.87 10.87
N HIS A 571 -20.19 -42.86 10.12
CA HIS A 571 -20.74 -41.52 10.25
C HIS A 571 -22.13 -41.44 9.63
N ASP A 572 -23.01 -40.71 10.31
CA ASP A 572 -24.30 -40.32 9.75
C ASP A 572 -24.08 -39.55 8.43
N PRO A 573 -24.64 -40.02 7.29
CA PRO A 573 -24.59 -39.29 6.02
C PRO A 573 -25.11 -37.86 6.12
N GLY A 574 -26.02 -37.59 7.06
CA GLY A 574 -26.53 -36.25 7.36
C GLY A 574 -25.47 -35.26 7.82
N ARG A 575 -24.23 -35.69 8.12
CA ARG A 575 -23.08 -34.81 8.44
C ARG A 575 -22.29 -34.36 7.22
N ILE A 576 -22.73 -34.74 6.01
CA ILE A 576 -22.14 -34.34 4.74
C ILE A 576 -23.09 -33.38 4.05
N LEU A 577 -22.59 -32.19 3.73
CA LEU A 577 -23.29 -31.20 2.91
C LEU A 577 -22.77 -31.29 1.47
N PHE A 578 -23.63 -31.67 0.53
CA PHE A 578 -23.31 -31.75 -0.88
C PHE A 578 -23.80 -30.49 -1.62
N THR A 579 -22.87 -29.70 -2.13
CA THR A 579 -23.12 -28.42 -2.80
C THR A 579 -22.60 -28.44 -4.25
N PRO A 580 -23.29 -29.18 -5.15
CA PRO A 580 -22.95 -29.22 -6.56
C PRO A 580 -23.22 -27.86 -7.23
N ASN A 581 -22.57 -27.61 -8.36
CA ASN A 581 -22.81 -26.45 -9.21
C ASN A 581 -22.77 -26.87 -10.68
N PHE A 582 -23.89 -26.71 -11.40
CA PHE A 582 -24.06 -27.19 -12.78
C PHE A 582 -23.74 -28.70 -12.96
N ALA A 583 -24.05 -29.51 -11.94
CA ALA A 583 -23.82 -30.96 -11.99
C ALA A 583 -24.85 -31.69 -12.86
N ALA A 584 -24.53 -32.91 -13.30
CA ALA A 584 -25.47 -33.74 -14.04
C ALA A 584 -26.63 -34.22 -13.14
N ARG A 585 -27.82 -34.43 -13.71
CA ARG A 585 -29.00 -34.97 -12.99
C ARG A 585 -28.69 -36.22 -12.15
N SER A 586 -27.81 -37.09 -12.66
CA SER A 586 -27.38 -38.31 -11.99
C SER A 586 -26.66 -38.04 -10.67
N GLU A 587 -25.90 -36.95 -10.55
CA GLU A 587 -25.16 -36.60 -9.32
C GLU A 587 -26.11 -36.17 -8.20
N TYR A 588 -27.17 -35.42 -8.53
CA TYR A 588 -28.24 -35.10 -7.57
C TYR A 588 -28.96 -36.37 -7.10
N GLY A 589 -29.21 -37.33 -8.01
CA GLY A 589 -29.78 -38.63 -7.66
C GLY A 589 -28.90 -39.44 -6.71
N GLU A 590 -27.61 -39.58 -7.03
CA GLU A 590 -26.64 -40.29 -6.20
C GLU A 590 -26.51 -39.67 -4.80
N ALA A 591 -26.52 -38.34 -4.69
CA ALA A 591 -26.49 -37.64 -3.40
C ALA A 591 -27.75 -37.95 -2.56
N LEU A 592 -28.93 -37.89 -3.17
CA LEU A 592 -30.20 -38.19 -2.48
C LEU A 592 -30.30 -39.65 -2.03
N GLU A 593 -29.77 -40.58 -2.82
CA GLU A 593 -29.67 -42.01 -2.46
C GLU A 593 -28.68 -42.24 -1.32
N SER A 594 -27.59 -41.46 -1.29
CA SER A 594 -26.57 -41.52 -0.24
C SER A 594 -27.03 -40.94 1.10
N GLY A 595 -28.16 -40.22 1.13
CA GLY A 595 -28.74 -39.63 2.34
C GLY A 595 -28.01 -38.38 2.85
N VAL A 596 -27.14 -37.78 2.03
CA VAL A 596 -26.44 -36.54 2.39
C VAL A 596 -27.37 -35.32 2.30
N GLN A 597 -27.02 -34.23 2.98
CA GLN A 597 -27.74 -32.97 2.81
C GLN A 597 -27.41 -32.38 1.43
N LEU A 598 -28.42 -31.90 0.71
CA LEU A 598 -28.25 -31.44 -0.67
C LEU A 598 -28.56 -29.96 -0.82
N THR A 599 -27.60 -29.19 -1.34
CA THR A 599 -27.79 -27.82 -1.77
C THR A 599 -28.13 -27.74 -3.25
N VAL A 600 -29.13 -26.94 -3.59
CA VAL A 600 -29.47 -26.56 -4.97
C VAL A 600 -29.11 -25.10 -5.19
N ASP A 601 -28.49 -24.80 -6.32
CA ASP A 601 -28.00 -23.46 -6.67
C ASP A 601 -28.59 -22.89 -7.96
N ASN A 602 -29.57 -23.58 -8.55
CA ASN A 602 -30.14 -23.24 -9.85
C ASN A 602 -31.65 -23.55 -9.89
N LEU A 603 -32.47 -22.55 -10.22
CA LEU A 603 -33.93 -22.70 -10.40
C LEU A 603 -34.30 -23.81 -11.39
N GLY A 604 -33.50 -23.98 -12.45
CA GLY A 604 -33.76 -24.92 -13.54
C GLY A 604 -33.87 -26.37 -13.07
N VAL A 605 -33.09 -26.79 -12.06
CA VAL A 605 -33.14 -28.21 -11.62
C VAL A 605 -34.47 -28.55 -10.94
N LEU A 606 -35.03 -27.61 -10.17
CA LEU A 606 -36.33 -27.79 -9.51
C LEU A 606 -37.46 -27.82 -10.55
N ARG A 607 -37.39 -26.94 -11.55
CA ARG A 607 -38.39 -26.87 -12.64
C ARG A 607 -38.33 -28.07 -13.57
N ASP A 608 -37.14 -28.49 -13.96
CA ASP A 608 -36.95 -29.46 -15.03
C ASP A 608 -36.93 -30.90 -14.50
N TRP A 609 -36.55 -31.12 -13.23
CA TRP A 609 -36.49 -32.45 -12.59
C TRP A 609 -37.30 -32.56 -11.28
N PRO A 610 -38.55 -32.07 -11.21
CA PRO A 610 -39.30 -31.96 -9.95
C PRO A 610 -39.49 -33.30 -9.22
N GLN A 611 -39.66 -34.40 -9.97
CA GLN A 611 -39.87 -35.73 -9.37
C GLN A 611 -38.64 -36.23 -8.57
N LEU A 612 -37.45 -35.69 -8.85
CA LEU A 612 -36.24 -36.06 -8.13
C LEU A 612 -36.26 -35.52 -6.69
N PHE A 613 -36.89 -34.37 -6.49
CA PHE A 613 -36.86 -33.62 -5.23
C PHE A 613 -38.15 -33.77 -4.39
N ALA A 614 -39.15 -34.47 -4.91
CA ALA A 614 -40.41 -34.69 -4.23
C ALA A 614 -40.21 -35.31 -2.83
N GLY A 615 -40.72 -34.62 -1.81
CA GLY A 615 -40.65 -35.01 -0.41
C GLY A 615 -39.27 -34.83 0.24
N ARG A 616 -38.30 -34.21 -0.44
CA ARG A 616 -36.92 -34.03 0.05
C ARG A 616 -36.72 -32.69 0.74
N ASP A 617 -35.85 -32.68 1.74
CA ASP A 617 -35.31 -31.48 2.38
C ASP A 617 -34.08 -31.01 1.59
N LEU A 618 -34.04 -29.74 1.23
CA LEU A 618 -32.98 -29.12 0.42
C LEU A 618 -32.46 -27.84 1.05
N PHE A 619 -31.21 -27.53 0.76
CA PHE A 619 -30.63 -26.21 0.95
C PHE A 619 -30.73 -25.42 -0.35
N LEU A 620 -30.94 -24.11 -0.25
CA LEU A 620 -30.94 -23.21 -1.41
C LEU A 620 -29.74 -22.27 -1.33
N ARG A 621 -28.88 -22.31 -2.34
CA ARG A 621 -27.79 -21.33 -2.49
C ARG A 621 -28.29 -20.10 -3.25
N LEU A 622 -28.16 -18.93 -2.64
CA LEU A 622 -28.48 -17.62 -3.19
C LEU A 622 -27.20 -16.86 -3.57
N ASP A 623 -27.29 -16.06 -4.63
CA ASP A 623 -26.27 -15.05 -4.98
C ASP A 623 -26.68 -13.70 -4.38
N PRO A 624 -25.99 -13.19 -3.34
CA PRO A 624 -26.31 -11.91 -2.71
C PRO A 624 -26.00 -10.69 -3.61
N GLY A 625 -25.46 -10.89 -4.82
CA GLY A 625 -25.15 -9.82 -5.78
C GLY A 625 -23.84 -9.06 -5.50
N VAL A 626 -23.22 -9.28 -4.33
CA VAL A 626 -21.94 -8.68 -3.93
C VAL A 626 -20.91 -9.77 -3.66
N GLY A 627 -19.86 -9.86 -4.50
CA GLY A 627 -18.75 -10.79 -4.32
C GLY A 627 -17.48 -10.12 -3.78
N ARG A 628 -16.85 -10.72 -2.77
CA ARG A 628 -15.57 -10.27 -2.17
C ARG A 628 -14.52 -11.38 -2.28
N GLY A 629 -13.26 -11.00 -2.54
CA GLY A 629 -12.16 -11.95 -2.67
C GLY A 629 -10.93 -11.38 -3.36
N LEU A 630 -9.76 -11.96 -3.08
CA LEU A 630 -8.41 -11.51 -3.49
C LEU A 630 -8.20 -11.49 -5.02
N HIS A 631 -8.97 -12.26 -5.78
CA HIS A 631 -8.90 -12.31 -7.25
C HIS A 631 -10.28 -12.62 -7.86
N ARG A 632 -10.53 -12.24 -9.11
CA ARG A 632 -11.81 -12.51 -9.81
C ARG A 632 -12.19 -14.00 -9.86
N HIS A 633 -11.20 -14.90 -9.90
CA HIS A 633 -11.39 -16.35 -9.98
C HIS A 633 -11.80 -16.99 -8.65
N VAL A 634 -11.75 -16.23 -7.55
CA VAL A 634 -12.15 -16.68 -6.22
C VAL A 634 -13.32 -15.88 -5.65
N ARG A 635 -13.99 -15.05 -6.47
CA ARG A 635 -15.25 -14.38 -6.13
C ARG A 635 -16.39 -15.25 -6.62
N THR A 636 -17.35 -15.57 -5.74
CA THR A 636 -18.44 -16.52 -6.03
C THR A 636 -19.83 -15.90 -5.92
N ALA A 637 -19.92 -14.56 -5.91
CA ALA A 637 -21.16 -13.78 -5.91
C ALA A 637 -21.02 -12.55 -6.85
N GLY A 638 -22.15 -12.03 -7.35
CA GLY A 638 -22.23 -10.88 -8.25
C GLY A 638 -22.51 -11.21 -9.73
N VAL A 639 -22.70 -10.19 -10.56
CA VAL A 639 -23.27 -10.26 -11.94
C VAL A 639 -22.54 -11.20 -12.93
N HIS A 640 -21.31 -11.61 -12.62
CA HIS A 640 -20.51 -12.54 -13.42
C HIS A 640 -20.24 -13.88 -12.71
N SER A 641 -20.87 -14.11 -11.55
CA SER A 641 -20.84 -15.37 -10.83
C SER A 641 -21.77 -16.37 -11.52
N LYS A 642 -21.31 -17.63 -11.62
CA LYS A 642 -22.15 -18.74 -12.05
C LYS A 642 -22.88 -19.43 -10.89
N PHE A 643 -22.64 -18.99 -9.66
CA PHE A 643 -23.05 -19.72 -8.47
C PHE A 643 -24.25 -19.07 -7.80
N GLY A 644 -25.20 -19.89 -7.36
CA GLY A 644 -26.36 -19.46 -6.59
C GLY A 644 -27.47 -18.86 -7.46
N VAL A 645 -28.69 -18.91 -6.94
CA VAL A 645 -29.86 -18.28 -7.55
C VAL A 645 -29.82 -16.78 -7.24
N PRO A 646 -29.97 -15.89 -8.23
CA PRO A 646 -29.99 -14.45 -7.97
C PRO A 646 -31.21 -14.05 -7.13
N LEU A 647 -31.04 -13.07 -6.23
CA LEU A 647 -32.09 -12.64 -5.31
C LEU A 647 -33.43 -12.28 -5.99
N PHE A 648 -33.40 -11.69 -7.20
CA PHE A 648 -34.63 -11.35 -7.92
C PHE A 648 -35.45 -12.57 -8.39
N GLU A 649 -34.90 -13.79 -8.34
CA GLU A 649 -35.61 -15.04 -8.64
C GLU A 649 -36.04 -15.80 -7.38
N VAL A 650 -35.81 -15.27 -6.18
CA VAL A 650 -36.10 -15.97 -4.91
C VAL A 650 -37.55 -16.47 -4.83
N GLN A 651 -38.51 -15.64 -5.25
CA GLN A 651 -39.92 -16.01 -5.28
C GLN A 651 -40.18 -17.15 -6.27
N ARG A 652 -39.57 -17.10 -7.46
CA ARG A 652 -39.74 -18.16 -8.48
C ARG A 652 -39.16 -19.49 -8.03
N VAL A 653 -38.08 -19.47 -7.25
CA VAL A 653 -37.53 -20.69 -6.66
C VAL A 653 -38.43 -21.25 -5.57
N ALA A 654 -39.02 -20.39 -4.73
CA ALA A 654 -39.99 -20.84 -3.74
C ALA A 654 -41.20 -21.53 -4.40
N GLU A 655 -41.73 -20.95 -5.48
CA GLU A 655 -42.81 -21.54 -6.28
C GLU A 655 -42.37 -22.89 -6.89
N ALA A 656 -41.20 -22.95 -7.53
CA ALA A 656 -40.70 -24.18 -8.14
C ALA A 656 -40.39 -25.30 -7.11
N ALA A 657 -39.91 -24.95 -5.92
CA ALA A 657 -39.69 -25.91 -4.84
C ALA A 657 -41.02 -26.50 -4.34
N ALA A 658 -42.04 -25.64 -4.16
CA ALA A 658 -43.38 -26.08 -3.77
C ALA A 658 -44.03 -26.98 -4.83
N ASP A 659 -43.93 -26.61 -6.11
CA ASP A 659 -44.43 -27.41 -7.24
C ASP A 659 -43.72 -28.76 -7.36
N ALA A 660 -42.42 -28.82 -7.04
CA ALA A 660 -41.66 -30.05 -6.97
C ALA A 660 -41.99 -30.91 -5.73
N GLY A 661 -42.74 -30.36 -4.76
CA GLY A 661 -42.99 -31.00 -3.47
C GLY A 661 -41.74 -31.09 -2.59
N ALA A 662 -40.76 -30.22 -2.81
CA ALA A 662 -39.50 -30.13 -2.06
C ALA A 662 -39.61 -29.08 -0.94
N ARG A 663 -38.83 -29.28 0.13
CA ARG A 663 -38.81 -28.42 1.31
C ARG A 663 -37.48 -27.71 1.43
N ILE A 664 -37.47 -26.37 1.37
CA ILE A 664 -36.23 -25.61 1.58
C ILE A 664 -36.01 -25.43 3.08
N VAL A 665 -35.02 -26.14 3.62
CA VAL A 665 -34.72 -26.20 5.05
C VAL A 665 -33.51 -25.38 5.47
N GLY A 666 -32.75 -24.84 4.52
CA GLY A 666 -31.66 -23.93 4.79
C GLY A 666 -31.33 -23.02 3.61
N LEU A 667 -30.86 -21.81 3.93
CA LEU A 667 -30.42 -20.82 2.95
C LEU A 667 -28.90 -20.67 3.03
N HIS A 668 -28.24 -20.67 1.88
CA HIS A 668 -26.79 -20.64 1.77
C HIS A 668 -26.35 -19.46 0.90
N ALA A 669 -25.31 -18.73 1.31
CA ALA A 669 -24.56 -17.84 0.42
C ALA A 669 -23.06 -17.97 0.65
N HIS A 670 -22.27 -17.65 -0.38
CA HIS A 670 -20.81 -17.68 -0.30
C HIS A 670 -20.20 -16.54 -1.12
N MET A 671 -19.44 -15.65 -0.48
CA MET A 671 -18.88 -14.46 -1.14
C MET A 671 -17.64 -14.73 -2.00
N GLY A 672 -16.84 -15.74 -1.62
CA GLY A 672 -15.56 -16.04 -2.25
C GLY A 672 -14.51 -16.55 -1.25
N SER A 673 -13.23 -16.43 -1.59
CA SER A 673 -12.11 -16.88 -0.75
C SER A 673 -11.08 -15.77 -0.46
N GLY A 674 -10.54 -15.77 0.76
CA GLY A 674 -9.45 -14.87 1.19
C GLY A 674 -9.94 -13.53 1.75
N VAL A 675 -11.10 -13.49 2.40
CA VAL A 675 -11.66 -12.28 2.99
C VAL A 675 -11.06 -12.06 4.39
N MET A 676 -10.46 -10.89 4.59
CA MET A 676 -9.78 -10.48 5.84
C MET A 676 -10.59 -9.50 6.69
N ASP A 677 -11.74 -9.02 6.18
CA ASP A 677 -12.64 -8.09 6.87
C ASP A 677 -13.70 -8.86 7.68
N PRO A 678 -13.68 -8.82 9.02
CA PRO A 678 -14.65 -9.52 9.86
C PRO A 678 -16.08 -8.99 9.72
N GLY A 679 -16.29 -7.76 9.25
CA GLY A 679 -17.60 -7.18 8.99
C GLY A 679 -18.29 -7.72 7.74
N ALA A 680 -17.62 -8.55 6.94
CA ALA A 680 -18.13 -8.96 5.64
C ALA A 680 -19.30 -9.97 5.69
N TRP A 681 -19.41 -10.78 6.76
CA TRP A 681 -20.45 -11.81 6.85
C TRP A 681 -21.80 -11.29 7.39
N GLY A 682 -21.81 -10.19 8.13
CA GLY A 682 -23.03 -9.58 8.67
C GLY A 682 -24.07 -9.25 7.58
N PRO A 683 -23.70 -8.50 6.52
CA PRO A 683 -24.62 -8.20 5.42
C PRO A 683 -25.14 -9.44 4.67
N ILE A 684 -24.34 -10.51 4.58
CA ILE A 684 -24.81 -11.78 3.99
C ILE A 684 -25.89 -12.39 4.89
N ALA A 685 -25.61 -12.47 6.18
CA ALA A 685 -26.54 -13.03 7.15
C ALA A 685 -27.87 -12.27 7.08
N GLU A 686 -27.82 -10.94 7.07
CA GLU A 686 -29.01 -10.08 6.92
C GLU A 686 -29.77 -10.38 5.61
N THR A 687 -29.07 -10.46 4.48
CA THR A 687 -29.68 -10.80 3.18
C THR A 687 -30.39 -12.17 3.21
N LEU A 688 -29.76 -13.18 3.81
CA LEU A 688 -30.36 -14.51 3.94
C LEU A 688 -31.54 -14.51 4.92
N LEU A 689 -31.46 -13.73 6.00
CA LEU A 689 -32.55 -13.57 6.96
C LEU A 689 -33.77 -12.89 6.31
N GLU A 690 -33.57 -11.90 5.43
CA GLU A 690 -34.64 -11.27 4.65
C GLU A 690 -35.35 -12.28 3.74
N CYS A 691 -34.60 -13.20 3.12
CA CYS A 691 -35.16 -14.22 2.25
C CYS A 691 -36.00 -15.28 2.97
N LEU A 692 -35.95 -15.36 4.32
CA LEU A 692 -36.71 -16.36 5.09
C LEU A 692 -38.22 -16.22 4.94
N GLU A 693 -38.73 -15.04 4.58
CA GLU A 693 -40.17 -14.84 4.35
C GLU A 693 -40.73 -15.76 3.25
N HIS A 694 -39.88 -16.15 2.29
CA HIS A 694 -40.23 -17.06 1.21
C HIS A 694 -40.10 -18.54 1.58
N PHE A 695 -39.40 -18.86 2.68
CA PHE A 695 -39.04 -20.24 3.06
C PHE A 695 -39.36 -20.51 4.54
N PRO A 696 -40.65 -20.73 4.88
CA PRO A 696 -41.10 -20.89 6.27
C PRO A 696 -40.53 -22.14 6.97
N GLU A 697 -39.99 -23.10 6.22
CA GLU A 697 -39.39 -24.32 6.77
C GLU A 697 -37.86 -24.21 7.00
N ALA A 698 -37.25 -23.11 6.53
CA ALA A 698 -35.81 -22.88 6.65
C ALA A 698 -35.36 -22.67 8.11
N ARG A 699 -34.58 -23.62 8.63
CA ARG A 699 -34.06 -23.59 10.01
C ARG A 699 -32.56 -23.29 10.07
N VAL A 700 -31.91 -23.14 8.92
CA VAL A 700 -30.45 -22.96 8.82
C VAL A 700 -30.11 -21.77 7.93
N ILE A 701 -29.15 -20.97 8.39
CA ILE A 701 -28.44 -19.94 7.64
C ILE A 701 -26.99 -20.41 7.49
N ASN A 702 -26.62 -20.80 6.28
CA ASN A 702 -25.26 -21.19 5.95
C ASN A 702 -24.55 -20.00 5.28
N LEU A 703 -23.56 -19.45 5.97
CA LEU A 703 -22.83 -18.26 5.54
C LEU A 703 -21.65 -18.60 4.62
N GLY A 704 -21.51 -19.89 4.27
CA GLY A 704 -20.45 -20.41 3.43
C GLY A 704 -19.07 -20.25 4.07
N GLY A 705 -18.03 -20.39 3.26
CA GLY A 705 -16.65 -20.16 3.68
C GLY A 705 -16.14 -18.76 3.37
N GLY A 706 -14.82 -18.68 3.20
CA GLY A 706 -14.16 -17.53 2.59
C GLY A 706 -13.17 -16.81 3.48
N LEU A 707 -13.10 -17.21 4.75
CA LEU A 707 -12.15 -16.70 5.73
C LEU A 707 -10.72 -16.75 5.19
N GLY A 708 -10.05 -15.60 5.25
CA GLY A 708 -8.66 -15.44 4.82
C GLY A 708 -7.65 -15.86 5.88
N VAL A 709 -6.44 -16.13 5.43
CA VAL A 709 -5.26 -16.34 6.28
C VAL A 709 -4.16 -15.39 5.80
N PRO A 710 -3.27 -14.92 6.70
CA PRO A 710 -2.11 -14.11 6.34
C PRO A 710 -1.34 -14.74 5.17
N GLN A 711 -1.01 -13.94 4.16
CA GLN A 711 -0.23 -14.34 2.99
C GLN A 711 1.23 -13.90 3.08
N HIS A 712 1.52 -12.88 3.89
CA HIS A 712 2.84 -12.29 4.06
C HIS A 712 3.25 -12.22 5.54
N GLY A 713 4.54 -12.31 5.82
CA GLY A 713 5.11 -12.07 7.13
C GLY A 713 4.73 -10.69 7.66
N GLY A 714 4.12 -10.64 8.85
CA GLY A 714 3.65 -9.42 9.50
C GLY A 714 2.22 -9.00 9.16
N GLU A 715 1.53 -9.69 8.23
CA GLU A 715 0.10 -9.46 7.99
C GLU A 715 -0.74 -9.96 9.18
N GLN A 716 -1.68 -9.13 9.65
CA GLN A 716 -2.60 -9.53 10.72
C GLN A 716 -3.62 -10.53 10.19
N GLY A 717 -3.90 -11.57 10.98
CA GLY A 717 -4.96 -12.54 10.66
C GLY A 717 -6.37 -11.94 10.81
N LEU A 718 -7.36 -12.62 10.22
CA LEU A 718 -8.78 -12.28 10.42
C LEU A 718 -9.13 -12.33 11.92
N ASP A 719 -9.74 -11.25 12.43
CA ASP A 719 -10.26 -11.20 13.79
C ASP A 719 -11.54 -12.03 13.92
N LEU A 720 -11.38 -13.24 14.46
CA LEU A 720 -12.48 -14.16 14.69
C LEU A 720 -13.42 -13.71 15.82
N ALA A 721 -12.93 -12.95 16.79
CA ALA A 721 -13.76 -12.47 17.90
C ALA A 721 -14.70 -11.36 17.41
N GLU A 722 -14.18 -10.46 16.58
CA GLU A 722 -15.01 -9.44 15.93
C GLU A 722 -16.02 -10.06 14.96
N LEU A 723 -15.61 -11.07 14.18
CA LEU A 723 -16.52 -11.84 13.33
C LEU A 723 -17.65 -12.46 14.15
N ASP A 724 -17.33 -13.12 15.28
CA ASP A 724 -18.33 -13.75 16.14
C ASP A 724 -19.30 -12.73 16.72
N ALA A 725 -18.81 -11.59 17.19
CA ALA A 725 -19.65 -10.51 17.72
C ALA A 725 -20.62 -9.96 16.66
N ASN A 726 -20.13 -9.73 15.43
CA ASN A 726 -20.96 -9.28 14.31
C ASN A 726 -22.06 -10.28 13.99
N LEU A 727 -21.75 -11.58 13.99
CA LEU A 727 -22.74 -12.64 13.75
C LEU A 727 -23.73 -12.79 14.90
N ALA A 728 -23.30 -12.63 16.16
CA ALA A 728 -24.17 -12.61 17.32
C ALA A 728 -25.24 -11.52 17.20
N ASP A 729 -24.85 -10.34 16.71
CA ASP A 729 -25.77 -9.23 16.47
C ASP A 729 -26.77 -9.53 15.33
N CYS A 730 -26.33 -10.20 14.26
CA CYS A 730 -27.24 -10.70 13.23
C CYS A 730 -28.22 -11.75 13.77
N ARG A 731 -27.79 -12.67 14.64
CA ARG A 731 -28.68 -13.68 15.25
C ARG A 731 -29.81 -13.03 16.06
N LYS A 732 -29.54 -11.92 16.76
CA LYS A 732 -30.57 -11.18 17.51
C LYS A 732 -31.67 -10.60 16.61
N LYS A 733 -31.39 -10.40 15.32
CA LYS A 733 -32.35 -9.89 14.33
C LYS A 733 -33.15 -11.02 13.65
N ALA A 734 -32.80 -12.29 13.88
CA ALA A 734 -33.47 -13.41 13.25
C ALA A 734 -34.95 -13.48 13.71
N PRO A 735 -35.91 -13.73 12.81
CA PRO A 735 -37.34 -13.76 13.15
C PRO A 735 -37.73 -14.98 14.00
N ARG A 736 -36.84 -15.95 14.14
CA ARG A 736 -36.99 -17.20 14.89
C ARG A 736 -35.62 -17.79 15.23
N GLU A 737 -35.61 -18.84 16.03
CA GLU A 737 -34.41 -19.63 16.30
C GLU A 737 -33.91 -20.33 15.03
N LEU A 738 -32.63 -20.14 14.70
CA LEU A 738 -31.98 -20.63 13.48
C LEU A 738 -30.57 -21.10 13.80
N GLU A 739 -30.13 -22.17 13.14
CA GLU A 739 -28.72 -22.56 13.15
C GLU A 739 -27.92 -21.72 12.14
N PHE A 740 -26.71 -21.28 12.53
CA PHE A 740 -25.76 -20.54 11.71
C PHE A 740 -24.54 -21.42 11.42
N TRP A 741 -24.24 -21.64 10.14
CA TRP A 741 -23.19 -22.55 9.69
C TRP A 741 -22.10 -21.81 8.89
N LEU A 742 -20.87 -22.33 8.93
CA LEU A 742 -19.72 -21.87 8.14
C LEU A 742 -19.01 -23.02 7.41
N GLU A 743 -18.39 -22.73 6.25
CA GLU A 743 -17.66 -23.70 5.42
C GLU A 743 -16.16 -23.33 5.14
N PRO A 744 -15.32 -22.99 6.14
CA PRO A 744 -14.04 -22.32 5.92
C PRO A 744 -12.87 -23.28 5.58
N GLY A 745 -13.02 -24.11 4.54
CA GLY A 745 -12.02 -25.15 4.20
C GLY A 745 -10.59 -24.64 4.03
N ARG A 746 -10.37 -23.55 3.27
CA ARG A 746 -9.03 -22.97 3.09
C ARG A 746 -8.42 -22.48 4.40
N TYR A 747 -9.20 -21.84 5.26
CA TYR A 747 -8.72 -21.29 6.54
C TYR A 747 -8.12 -22.38 7.44
N VAL A 748 -8.78 -23.54 7.47
CA VAL A 748 -8.38 -24.69 8.29
C VAL A 748 -7.02 -25.24 7.88
N VAL A 749 -6.74 -25.37 6.59
CA VAL A 749 -5.59 -26.15 6.11
C VAL A 749 -4.47 -25.33 5.46
N ALA A 750 -4.73 -24.10 5.01
CA ALA A 750 -3.74 -23.35 4.22
C ALA A 750 -2.40 -23.18 4.95
N GLU A 751 -2.41 -22.64 6.17
CA GLU A 751 -1.21 -22.42 7.00
C GLU A 751 -0.61 -23.72 7.55
N ALA A 752 -1.37 -24.82 7.53
CA ALA A 752 -0.90 -26.11 8.02
C ALA A 752 -0.03 -26.85 7.00
N GLY A 753 -0.03 -26.43 5.73
CA GLY A 753 0.71 -27.13 4.68
C GLY A 753 1.80 -26.31 4.04
N VAL A 754 2.92 -26.97 3.74
CA VAL A 754 4.05 -26.44 2.97
C VAL A 754 4.39 -27.38 1.82
N LEU A 755 4.91 -26.84 0.73
CA LEU A 755 5.54 -27.63 -0.33
C LEU A 755 7.05 -27.51 -0.21
N LEU A 756 7.75 -28.64 -0.14
CA LEU A 756 9.20 -28.72 -0.19
C LEU A 756 9.63 -29.09 -1.61
N ALA A 757 10.66 -28.43 -2.13
CA ALA A 757 11.25 -28.79 -3.42
C ALA A 757 12.74 -28.46 -3.44
N ARG A 758 13.55 -29.41 -3.94
CA ARG A 758 14.99 -29.22 -4.08
C ARG A 758 15.32 -28.35 -5.29
N VAL A 759 16.29 -27.46 -5.11
CA VAL A 759 16.93 -26.72 -6.20
C VAL A 759 17.71 -27.70 -7.06
N THR A 760 17.38 -27.74 -8.35
CA THR A 760 18.08 -28.55 -9.34
C THR A 760 19.14 -27.74 -10.08
N GLN A 761 18.84 -26.48 -10.40
CA GLN A 761 19.70 -25.65 -11.25
C GLN A 761 19.54 -24.17 -10.90
N VAL A 762 20.61 -23.40 -11.00
CA VAL A 762 20.56 -21.94 -10.93
C VAL A 762 21.16 -21.37 -12.19
N LYS A 763 20.48 -20.41 -12.83
CA LYS A 763 20.98 -19.75 -14.05
C LYS A 763 20.65 -18.27 -14.07
N GLY A 764 21.53 -17.47 -14.65
CA GLY A 764 21.27 -16.07 -15.01
C GLY A 764 20.89 -15.92 -16.49
N LYS A 765 20.02 -14.98 -16.81
CA LYS A 765 19.71 -14.57 -18.18
C LYS A 765 19.33 -13.09 -18.22
N SER A 766 20.14 -12.26 -18.85
CA SER A 766 19.85 -10.84 -19.10
C SER A 766 19.40 -10.08 -17.83
N GLY A 767 20.16 -10.21 -16.73
CA GLY A 767 19.85 -9.61 -15.43
C GLY A 767 18.87 -10.41 -14.55
N ALA A 768 18.03 -11.28 -15.13
CA ALA A 768 17.14 -12.14 -14.36
C ALA A 768 17.87 -13.40 -13.84
N ARG A 769 17.67 -13.75 -12.56
CA ARG A 769 18.14 -15.01 -11.98
C ARG A 769 16.99 -15.99 -11.84
N TYR A 770 17.25 -17.25 -12.20
CA TYR A 770 16.30 -18.34 -12.12
C TYR A 770 16.84 -19.43 -11.21
N VAL A 771 16.00 -19.86 -10.27
CA VAL A 771 16.23 -21.03 -9.42
C VAL A 771 15.23 -22.09 -9.86
N GLY A 772 15.73 -23.08 -10.60
CA GLY A 772 14.94 -24.23 -11.01
C GLY A 772 14.81 -25.22 -9.87
N VAL A 773 13.59 -25.69 -9.60
CA VAL A 773 13.32 -26.74 -8.62
C VAL A 773 12.80 -28.01 -9.30
N GLU A 774 12.82 -29.13 -8.57
CA GLU A 774 12.49 -30.45 -9.13
C GLU A 774 11.01 -30.69 -9.44
N THR A 775 10.13 -29.75 -9.03
CA THR A 775 8.69 -29.77 -9.28
C THR A 775 8.19 -28.43 -9.83
N GLY A 776 6.97 -28.36 -10.34
CA GLY A 776 6.44 -27.15 -10.96
C GLY A 776 4.94 -26.98 -10.77
N MET A 777 4.34 -26.28 -11.72
CA MET A 777 2.90 -26.04 -11.80
C MET A 777 2.08 -27.34 -11.83
N ASN A 778 2.69 -28.48 -12.17
CA ASN A 778 2.06 -29.79 -12.07
C ASN A 778 1.75 -30.17 -10.61
N SER A 779 2.51 -29.67 -9.63
CA SER A 779 2.28 -29.88 -8.19
C SER A 779 1.60 -28.69 -7.53
N LEU A 780 1.99 -27.47 -7.88
CA LEU A 780 1.43 -26.23 -7.34
C LEU A 780 1.01 -25.31 -8.49
N ILE A 781 -0.17 -25.57 -9.04
CA ILE A 781 -0.67 -24.86 -10.24
C ILE A 781 -1.13 -23.43 -9.95
N ARG A 782 -1.46 -23.10 -8.70
CA ARG A 782 -2.14 -21.86 -8.30
C ARG A 782 -1.41 -20.57 -8.75
N PRO A 783 -0.07 -20.45 -8.63
CA PRO A 783 0.66 -19.30 -9.15
C PRO A 783 0.50 -19.12 -10.67
N ALA A 784 0.49 -20.22 -11.42
CA ALA A 784 0.31 -20.21 -12.87
C ALA A 784 -1.15 -19.95 -13.28
N LEU A 785 -2.11 -20.53 -12.56
CA LEU A 785 -3.53 -20.49 -12.92
C LEU A 785 -4.18 -19.13 -12.63
N TYR A 786 -3.92 -18.56 -11.45
CA TYR A 786 -4.56 -17.32 -11.03
C TYR A 786 -3.64 -16.40 -10.20
N GLY A 787 -2.33 -16.61 -10.27
CA GLY A 787 -1.34 -15.68 -9.69
C GLY A 787 -1.29 -15.69 -8.16
N SER A 788 -1.61 -16.80 -7.51
CA SER A 788 -1.53 -16.87 -6.05
C SER A 788 -0.11 -16.63 -5.53
N TYR A 789 0.00 -15.84 -4.47
CA TYR A 789 1.23 -15.65 -3.74
C TYR A 789 1.47 -16.78 -2.74
N HIS A 790 2.73 -17.17 -2.58
CA HIS A 790 3.23 -18.04 -1.52
C HIS A 790 4.58 -17.44 -1.06
N GLU A 791 4.79 -17.36 0.26
CA GLU A 791 6.13 -17.08 0.77
C GLU A 791 7.05 -18.24 0.43
N VAL A 792 8.26 -17.89 -0.01
CA VAL A 792 9.28 -18.87 -0.38
C VAL A 792 10.47 -18.63 0.52
N HIS A 793 10.96 -19.69 1.13
CA HIS A 793 12.15 -19.66 1.97
C HIS A 793 13.14 -20.70 1.46
N ASN A 794 14.44 -20.36 1.47
CA ASN A 794 15.47 -21.38 1.36
C ASN A 794 15.62 -22.03 2.75
N LEU A 795 14.96 -23.17 2.95
CA LEU A 795 14.90 -23.85 4.23
C LEU A 795 16.28 -24.36 4.67
N THR A 796 17.14 -24.71 3.71
CA THR A 796 18.54 -25.08 4.00
C THR A 796 19.33 -23.90 4.55
N ARG A 797 19.03 -22.68 4.11
CA ARG A 797 19.76 -21.44 4.43
C ARG A 797 18.90 -20.40 5.15
N LEU A 798 17.98 -20.85 6.01
CA LEU A 798 16.95 -19.99 6.61
C LEU A 798 17.54 -18.79 7.38
N ASP A 799 18.71 -18.97 7.99
CA ASP A 799 19.37 -17.96 8.82
C ASP A 799 20.31 -17.03 8.01
N GLU A 800 20.45 -17.26 6.71
CA GLU A 800 21.25 -16.41 5.82
C GLU A 800 20.42 -15.21 5.33
N PRO A 801 21.03 -14.03 5.11
CA PRO A 801 20.30 -12.86 4.64
C PRO A 801 19.81 -13.06 3.20
N ALA A 802 18.56 -12.66 2.93
CA ALA A 802 17.98 -12.67 1.60
C ALA A 802 18.56 -11.54 0.75
N THR A 803 19.59 -11.86 -0.05
CA THR A 803 20.40 -10.87 -0.80
C THR A 803 20.25 -10.99 -2.32
N ARG A 804 19.50 -11.98 -2.81
CA ARG A 804 19.36 -12.28 -4.24
C ARG A 804 17.90 -12.25 -4.67
N LEU A 805 17.59 -11.39 -5.63
CA LEU A 805 16.30 -11.42 -6.33
C LEU A 805 16.29 -12.56 -7.35
N VAL A 806 15.35 -13.50 -7.22
CA VAL A 806 15.27 -14.68 -8.09
C VAL A 806 13.83 -15.02 -8.50
N ASN A 807 13.70 -15.70 -9.64
CA ASN A 807 12.48 -16.34 -10.11
C ASN A 807 12.58 -17.84 -9.87
N VAL A 808 11.64 -18.42 -9.12
CA VAL A 808 11.60 -19.85 -8.83
C VAL A 808 10.69 -20.54 -9.84
N VAL A 809 11.26 -21.48 -10.60
CA VAL A 809 10.62 -22.12 -11.76
C VAL A 809 10.67 -23.64 -11.65
N GLY A 810 9.72 -24.31 -12.27
CA GLY A 810 9.69 -25.78 -12.33
C GLY A 810 10.25 -26.36 -13.63
N PRO A 811 10.19 -27.70 -13.79
CA PRO A 811 10.70 -28.43 -14.95
C PRO A 811 9.63 -28.71 -16.04
N ILE A 812 8.42 -28.16 -15.93
CA ILE A 812 7.33 -28.32 -16.89
C ILE A 812 7.62 -27.45 -18.12
N CYS A 813 7.48 -28.03 -19.30
CA CYS A 813 7.65 -27.34 -20.58
C CYS A 813 6.43 -26.46 -20.90
N GLU A 814 6.16 -25.48 -20.04
CA GLU A 814 5.12 -24.47 -20.20
C GLU A 814 5.68 -23.12 -19.71
N SER A 815 5.40 -22.04 -20.43
CA SER A 815 5.89 -20.70 -20.07
C SER A 815 5.33 -20.20 -18.74
N GLY A 816 4.18 -20.76 -18.35
CA GLY A 816 3.53 -20.52 -17.06
C GLY A 816 4.17 -21.24 -15.87
N ASP A 817 5.15 -22.14 -16.06
CA ASP A 817 5.74 -22.92 -14.97
C ASP A 817 6.69 -22.11 -14.07
N VAL A 818 6.08 -21.19 -13.34
CA VAL A 818 6.73 -20.26 -12.43
C VAL A 818 6.00 -20.32 -11.11
N LEU A 819 6.66 -20.90 -10.11
CA LEU A 819 6.13 -21.07 -8.76
C LEU A 819 6.22 -19.77 -7.95
N ALA A 820 7.26 -18.96 -8.19
CA ALA A 820 7.38 -17.64 -7.61
C ALA A 820 8.19 -16.69 -8.49
N ARG A 821 7.76 -15.42 -8.59
CA ARG A 821 8.43 -14.37 -9.36
C ARG A 821 9.03 -13.34 -8.44
N ASP A 822 10.25 -12.90 -8.72
CA ASP A 822 10.88 -11.77 -8.03
C ASP A 822 10.87 -11.93 -6.49
N ARG A 823 11.40 -13.05 -6.01
CA ARG A 823 11.55 -13.34 -4.57
C ARG A 823 12.97 -13.02 -4.13
N MET A 824 13.10 -12.30 -3.03
CA MET A 824 14.37 -12.16 -2.33
C MET A 824 14.65 -13.44 -1.55
N LEU A 825 15.76 -14.10 -1.89
CA LEU A 825 16.24 -15.31 -1.23
C LEU A 825 17.74 -15.19 -0.92
N PRO A 826 18.25 -15.99 0.03
CA PRO A 826 19.69 -16.23 0.15
C PRO A 826 20.27 -16.80 -1.15
N GLU A 827 21.59 -16.87 -1.25
CA GLU A 827 22.22 -17.45 -2.44
C GLU A 827 21.91 -18.95 -2.55
N CYS A 828 20.93 -19.29 -3.38
CA CYS A 828 20.51 -20.67 -3.62
C CYS A 828 21.56 -21.45 -4.41
N ARG A 829 21.76 -22.71 -4.04
CA ARG A 829 22.65 -23.66 -4.73
C ARG A 829 21.89 -24.94 -5.06
N GLU A 830 22.40 -25.67 -6.05
CA GLU A 830 21.92 -27.03 -6.32
C GLU A 830 21.97 -27.86 -5.04
N GLY A 831 20.88 -28.58 -4.76
CA GLY A 831 20.73 -29.39 -3.56
C GLY A 831 20.04 -28.69 -2.38
N ASP A 832 20.00 -27.35 -2.35
CA ASP A 832 19.23 -26.61 -1.33
C ASP A 832 17.74 -26.96 -1.41
N VAL A 833 17.04 -26.93 -0.28
CA VAL A 833 15.59 -27.18 -0.21
C VAL A 833 14.86 -25.85 -0.09
N LEU A 834 13.97 -25.57 -1.05
CA LEU A 834 13.04 -24.46 -0.96
C LEU A 834 11.73 -24.93 -0.32
N LEU A 835 11.17 -24.07 0.54
CA LEU A 835 9.86 -24.23 1.17
C LEU A 835 8.91 -23.18 0.61
N PHE A 836 7.75 -23.61 0.14
CA PHE A 836 6.62 -22.74 -0.23
C PHE A 836 5.57 -22.81 0.87
N ALA A 837 5.39 -21.72 1.61
CA ALA A 837 4.45 -21.64 2.72
C ALA A 837 3.00 -21.55 2.22
N ASN A 838 2.03 -21.76 3.12
CA ASN A 838 0.59 -21.65 2.85
C ASN A 838 0.09 -22.51 1.67
N ALA A 839 0.74 -23.65 1.47
CA ALA A 839 0.49 -24.57 0.36
C ALA A 839 -0.50 -25.69 0.73
N GLY A 840 -1.05 -25.69 1.95
CA GLY A 840 -1.95 -26.74 2.42
C GLY A 840 -3.32 -26.77 1.75
N ALA A 841 -3.77 -25.66 1.16
CA ALA A 841 -5.05 -25.58 0.45
C ALA A 841 -4.84 -25.43 -1.06
N TYR A 842 -5.62 -26.18 -1.84
CA TYR A 842 -5.64 -26.12 -3.31
C TYR A 842 -4.27 -26.39 -3.97
N GLY A 843 -3.36 -27.04 -3.26
CA GLY A 843 -2.05 -27.47 -3.74
C GLY A 843 -2.17 -28.81 -4.45
N HIS A 844 -1.84 -29.90 -3.75
CA HIS A 844 -1.85 -31.26 -4.30
C HIS A 844 -3.20 -31.67 -4.89
N VAL A 845 -4.33 -31.25 -4.32
CA VAL A 845 -5.68 -31.56 -4.86
C VAL A 845 -5.93 -30.99 -6.26
N MET A 846 -5.15 -30.01 -6.71
CA MET A 846 -5.16 -29.47 -8.07
C MET A 846 -3.97 -29.94 -8.92
N ALA A 847 -3.19 -30.90 -8.41
CA ALA A 847 -2.04 -31.42 -9.10
C ALA A 847 -2.43 -32.24 -10.34
N SER A 848 -1.51 -32.37 -11.28
CA SER A 848 -1.72 -33.10 -12.53
C SER A 848 -0.47 -33.82 -12.98
N ASN A 849 -0.64 -34.88 -13.77
CA ASN A 849 0.46 -35.56 -14.46
C ASN A 849 0.79 -34.87 -15.81
N TYR A 850 0.64 -33.55 -15.89
CA TYR A 850 0.95 -32.81 -17.11
C TYR A 850 2.44 -32.98 -17.46
N ASN A 851 2.74 -33.15 -18.75
CA ASN A 851 4.04 -33.63 -19.25
C ASN A 851 4.48 -35.02 -18.74
N LEU A 852 3.53 -35.86 -18.28
CA LEU A 852 3.80 -37.19 -17.70
C LEU A 852 4.81 -37.14 -16.54
N ARG A 853 4.76 -36.06 -15.77
CA ARG A 853 5.59 -35.85 -14.58
C ARG A 853 4.72 -35.98 -13.36
N GLU A 854 5.10 -36.90 -12.48
CA GLU A 854 4.43 -37.10 -11.20
C GLU A 854 4.47 -35.81 -10.38
N PRO A 855 3.36 -35.43 -9.73
CA PRO A 855 3.35 -34.34 -8.77
C PRO A 855 4.07 -34.72 -7.47
N ALA A 856 4.36 -33.71 -6.66
CA ALA A 856 4.94 -33.87 -5.34
C ALA A 856 4.04 -34.77 -4.47
N ALA A 857 4.66 -35.70 -3.74
CA ALA A 857 3.98 -36.58 -2.80
C ALA A 857 3.38 -35.79 -1.63
N GLU A 858 2.55 -36.43 -0.80
CA GLU A 858 1.97 -35.83 0.40
C GLU A 858 2.35 -36.62 1.64
N GLU A 859 2.69 -35.90 2.72
CA GLU A 859 3.02 -36.48 4.02
C GLU A 859 2.39 -35.65 5.15
N VAL A 860 1.92 -36.34 6.19
CA VAL A 860 1.36 -35.71 7.39
C VAL A 860 2.38 -35.73 8.52
N ILE A 861 2.50 -34.63 9.24
CA ILE A 861 3.35 -34.47 10.42
C ILE A 861 2.42 -34.41 11.64
N ALA A 862 2.63 -35.35 12.55
CA ALA A 862 1.78 -35.59 13.71
C ALA A 862 2.09 -34.66 14.90
#